data_AF-A0A444KD25-F1
#
_entry.id   AF-A0A444KD25-F1
#
_cell.length_a   1.000
_cell.length_b   1.000
_cell.length_c   1.000
_cell.angle_alpha   90.00
_cell.angle_beta   90.00
_cell.angle_gamma   90.00
#
_symmetry.space_group_name_H-M   'P 1'
#
loop_
_entity.id
_entity.type
_entity.pdbx_description
1 polymer ?
#
loop_
_entity_poly.entity_id
_entity_poly.type
_entity_poly.pdbx_seq_one_letter_code
_entity_poly.pdbx_strand_id
1 'polypeptide(L)'
;ESDRERDKASWLAFLGLLKKQRTRQPINGVILAISLSDLIGFDDRQLDGHVAEIRSRLRELHETLKIQFPVYLLFTKADLVAGFMDYFGDFDEARRRKVWGATFQTADRTRNMAGEAPAEFDGLAKRLAEEVADRLQEEADPVARIALFGFPAQFGALKNRITQFIGSLFDTSRSQVNVSLRGLYFSSGTQEGTPFDQVLGAIGRSFGSASQAHLSGAGKSFFLHDLLAKVIFPESGWVSFDRAAERRIRLARFGGLAAIALAALAALGVLGLSFFANRELIASTRQAMAHYRDSADSLLKSTTVTDVDLENVIGSLDQLRNLPAGFENGDQGKPIEETFGLSQRERLLSASKTAYRQALERSFRSRLLVQAERTIQARMADPIALYEPLKIYLMLGGKAPKVDDELIVSWMKQDWEENRYPGENNREGRAQLEKHLRAMLALDDAYDPAFALNQPLVEAAQRSLGRMSLADRASAQIKSAVYAARLQDFSVAAKAGPEAQLLFERIDGSELADLKVPGLYTRAGFNRFFLPQLSRIAQMLVDDRWVLGGGGEQGGIDQDLPKLGPELVDRYGKEFAAAWNGVLDQLKLKAMLKDKPQYLALSALAAPDSPLDQLFTAIANETALTKGDSAGEGDTGTAEPDPASMAKGLARIGLQIAGGKSQSRAGASSAVAQNAGASVEAQFRSFQALVSGNPGRRPLDALTQNFHDIFQSLKLAADVPTQTERVNANLQLQISTLRANVSRLPKPLARMVNAAADEFEGNVAETSIANLNQTLDQTVTRPCEEAVNGRYPFARDSSEDISMADFAKLFAPGGLMDRFFAQNLAPLIDMTGQEWSWKQNARYSKDLAKSALKAFQAAAEIRAAFFPSGGSTPLVSITFTPTSLNSEADSAVLNVDGQTVQSAQAGNAPSIVTWPSGAASGSASLSLIPEMPGRESALKFEGPWALKRLFDKATITGDGASTEARFVIGGRDVAYTIQAGSGANPLVLPALSGFSCPKAF
;
A
#
# COMPACT_ATOMS: atom_id res chain seq x y z
N GLU A 1 95.16 -0.09 -57.97
CA GLU A 1 94.17 -0.47 -59.00
C GLU A 1 92.81 -0.61 -58.34
N SER A 2 91.77 0.10 -58.80
CA SER A 2 90.42 0.04 -58.22
C SER A 2 89.56 -1.05 -58.87
N ASP A 3 88.66 -1.66 -58.09
CA ASP A 3 87.74 -2.70 -58.54
C ASP A 3 86.57 -2.08 -59.33
N ARG A 4 86.62 -2.24 -60.66
CA ARG A 4 85.72 -1.60 -61.63
C ARG A 4 84.24 -1.93 -61.41
N GLU A 5 83.90 -3.10 -60.87
CA GLU A 5 82.49 -3.48 -60.65
C GLU A 5 81.90 -2.80 -59.41
N ARG A 6 82.66 -2.75 -58.31
CA ARG A 6 82.24 -2.06 -57.08
C ARG A 6 82.07 -0.56 -57.30
N ASP A 7 82.96 0.05 -58.08
CA ASP A 7 82.88 1.47 -58.42
C ASP A 7 81.62 1.78 -59.25
N LYS A 8 81.26 0.90 -60.20
CA LYS A 8 80.04 1.04 -61.01
C LYS A 8 78.75 0.88 -60.17
N ALA A 9 78.70 -0.10 -59.26
CA ALA A 9 77.55 -0.30 -58.39
C ALA A 9 77.33 0.89 -57.43
N SER A 10 78.41 1.39 -56.84
CA SER A 10 78.38 2.56 -55.96
C SER A 10 77.89 3.81 -56.71
N TRP A 11 78.35 4.00 -57.94
CA TRP A 11 77.88 5.07 -58.83
C TRP A 11 76.37 5.00 -59.10
N LEU A 12 75.86 3.85 -59.53
CA LEU A 12 74.43 3.70 -59.82
C LEU A 12 73.54 3.86 -58.57
N ALA A 13 74.00 3.37 -57.41
CA ALA A 13 73.28 3.54 -56.15
C ALA A 13 73.18 5.02 -55.74
N PHE A 14 74.26 5.79 -55.91
CA PHE A 14 74.27 7.23 -55.67
C PHE A 14 73.26 7.96 -56.57
N LEU A 15 73.20 7.61 -57.86
CA LEU A 15 72.19 8.16 -58.78
C LEU A 15 70.75 7.82 -58.37
N GLY A 16 70.54 6.59 -57.88
CA GLY A 16 69.24 6.17 -57.33
C GLY A 16 68.79 6.99 -56.13
N LEU A 17 69.72 7.32 -55.21
CA LEU A 17 69.44 8.19 -54.06
C LEU A 17 69.05 9.60 -54.48
N LEU A 18 69.74 10.18 -55.47
CA LEU A 18 69.40 11.50 -56.01
C LEU A 18 67.97 11.52 -56.58
N LYS A 19 67.58 10.48 -57.33
CA LYS A 19 66.22 10.37 -57.88
C LYS A 19 65.15 10.20 -56.79
N LYS A 20 65.46 9.50 -55.69
CA LYS A 20 64.54 9.33 -54.57
C LYS A 20 64.30 10.64 -53.82
N GLN A 21 65.37 11.40 -53.53
CA GLN A 21 65.28 12.63 -52.75
C GLN A 21 64.78 13.83 -53.57
N ARG A 22 65.16 13.90 -54.85
CA ARG A 22 64.77 14.99 -55.77
C ARG A 22 64.01 14.43 -56.98
N THR A 23 62.83 13.87 -56.73
CA THR A 23 62.02 13.14 -57.74
C THR A 23 61.68 13.93 -59.00
N ARG A 24 61.56 15.26 -58.93
CA ARG A 24 61.25 16.11 -60.10
C ARG A 24 62.50 16.53 -60.90
N GLN A 25 63.61 16.82 -60.22
CA GLN A 25 64.88 17.28 -60.82
C GLN A 25 66.06 16.71 -60.02
N PRO A 26 66.52 15.48 -60.33
CA PRO A 26 67.58 14.83 -59.56
C PRO A 26 68.92 15.57 -59.57
N ILE A 27 69.27 16.21 -60.68
CA ILE A 27 70.46 17.08 -60.85
C ILE A 27 70.07 18.35 -61.63
N ASN A 28 70.96 19.36 -61.61
CA ASN A 28 70.75 20.66 -62.29
C ASN A 28 71.68 20.89 -63.51
N GLY A 29 72.65 20.01 -63.73
CA GLY A 29 73.62 20.08 -64.82
C GLY A 29 74.84 19.21 -64.51
N VAL A 30 75.73 19.04 -65.48
CA VAL A 30 76.99 18.29 -65.33
C VAL A 30 78.15 19.17 -65.77
N ILE A 31 79.19 19.26 -64.94
CA ILE A 31 80.45 19.91 -65.30
C ILE A 31 81.42 18.83 -65.75
N LEU A 32 81.93 18.94 -66.97
CA LEU A 32 82.94 18.05 -67.50
C LEU A 32 84.28 18.77 -67.53
N ALA A 33 85.14 18.45 -66.57
CA ALA A 33 86.47 19.05 -66.44
C ALA A 33 87.52 18.19 -67.17
N ILE A 34 88.26 18.80 -68.09
CA ILE A 34 89.27 18.13 -68.93
C ILE A 34 90.57 18.90 -68.87
N SER A 35 91.68 18.21 -68.66
CA SER A 35 93.01 18.81 -68.65
C SER A 35 93.43 19.22 -70.07
N LEU A 36 93.78 20.49 -70.27
CA LEU A 36 94.21 21.00 -71.56
C LEU A 36 95.58 20.41 -71.97
N SER A 37 96.46 20.15 -71.00
CA SER A 37 97.74 19.47 -71.26
C SER A 37 97.53 18.04 -71.77
N ASP A 38 96.55 17.32 -71.21
CA ASP A 38 96.27 15.95 -71.60
C ASP A 38 95.66 15.94 -73.01
N LEU A 39 94.78 16.91 -73.29
CA LEU A 39 94.17 17.06 -74.60
C LEU A 39 95.22 17.32 -75.70
N ILE A 40 96.24 18.12 -75.42
CA ILE A 40 97.35 18.41 -76.36
C ILE A 40 98.28 17.21 -76.49
N GLY A 41 98.56 16.50 -75.38
CA GLY A 41 99.51 15.39 -75.34
C GLY A 41 99.01 14.07 -75.93
N PHE A 42 97.70 13.82 -75.95
CA PHE A 42 97.14 12.56 -76.47
C PHE A 42 97.35 12.40 -77.98
N ASP A 43 97.55 11.16 -78.43
CA ASP A 43 97.37 10.81 -79.85
C ASP A 43 95.86 10.66 -80.20
N ASP A 44 95.54 10.50 -81.48
CA ASP A 44 94.14 10.38 -81.93
C ASP A 44 93.42 9.16 -81.32
N ARG A 45 94.13 8.05 -81.05
CA ARG A 45 93.52 6.83 -80.47
C ARG A 45 93.22 7.00 -78.99
N GLN A 46 94.13 7.63 -78.25
CA GLN A 46 93.97 7.96 -76.84
C GLN A 46 92.81 8.95 -76.66
N LEU A 47 92.70 9.93 -77.55
CA LEU A 47 91.58 10.88 -77.56
C LEU A 47 90.23 10.17 -77.76
N ASP A 48 90.13 9.29 -78.76
CA ASP A 48 88.90 8.54 -79.04
C ASP A 48 88.51 7.61 -77.88
N GLY A 49 89.49 6.93 -77.26
CA GLY A 49 89.26 6.11 -76.07
C GLY A 49 88.70 6.91 -74.90
N HIS A 50 89.26 8.09 -74.64
CA HIS A 50 88.81 8.99 -73.58
C HIS A 50 87.40 9.53 -73.84
N VAL A 51 87.09 9.90 -75.09
CA VAL A 51 85.74 10.31 -75.50
C VAL A 51 84.72 9.19 -75.26
N ALA A 52 85.04 7.95 -75.58
CA ALA A 52 84.14 6.82 -75.37
C ALA A 52 83.77 6.60 -73.90
N GLU A 53 84.74 6.75 -72.99
CA GLU A 53 84.53 6.62 -71.55
C GLU A 53 83.61 7.72 -71.01
N ILE A 54 83.85 8.98 -71.38
CA ILE A 54 83.01 10.11 -70.98
C ILE A 54 81.56 9.90 -71.45
N ARG A 55 81.37 9.47 -72.71
CA ARG A 55 80.04 9.18 -73.25
C ARG A 55 79.32 8.06 -72.51
N SER A 56 80.06 7.04 -72.06
CA SER A 56 79.51 5.97 -71.23
C SER A 56 78.96 6.52 -69.90
N ARG A 57 79.71 7.40 -69.23
CA ARG A 57 79.27 8.02 -67.97
C ARG A 57 78.07 8.95 -68.12
N LEU A 58 78.06 9.77 -69.18
CA LEU A 58 76.92 10.63 -69.49
C LEU A 58 75.64 9.82 -69.80
N ARG A 59 75.80 8.64 -70.42
CA ARG A 59 74.69 7.71 -70.68
C ARG A 59 74.11 7.13 -69.40
N GLU A 60 74.95 6.62 -68.49
CA GLU A 60 74.52 6.08 -67.20
C GLU A 60 73.70 7.11 -66.38
N LEU A 61 74.13 8.38 -66.41
CA LEU A 61 73.40 9.50 -65.80
C LEU A 61 72.01 9.67 -66.40
N HIS A 62 71.90 9.73 -67.73
CA HIS A 62 70.62 9.91 -68.40
C HIS A 62 69.67 8.73 -68.18
N GLU A 63 70.17 7.50 -68.30
CA GLU A 63 69.36 6.29 -68.16
C GLU A 63 68.82 6.09 -66.75
N THR A 64 69.60 6.45 -65.72
CA THR A 64 69.19 6.29 -64.32
C THR A 64 68.25 7.43 -63.88
N LEU A 65 68.63 8.68 -64.18
CA LEU A 65 67.88 9.85 -63.74
C LEU A 65 66.66 10.15 -64.62
N LYS A 66 66.61 9.63 -65.86
CA LYS A 66 65.53 9.82 -66.86
C LYS A 66 65.24 11.29 -67.18
N ILE A 67 66.26 12.12 -67.14
CA ILE A 67 66.20 13.57 -67.44
C ILE A 67 67.26 13.95 -68.48
N GLN A 68 66.99 14.98 -69.26
CA GLN A 68 67.97 15.68 -70.08
C GLN A 68 68.61 16.81 -69.27
N PHE A 69 69.94 16.95 -69.36
CA PHE A 69 70.71 17.92 -68.58
C PHE A 69 71.78 18.62 -69.43
N PRO A 70 72.10 19.89 -69.12
CA PRO A 70 73.17 20.63 -69.79
C PRO A 70 74.55 20.13 -69.31
N VAL A 71 75.52 20.08 -70.24
CA VAL A 71 76.94 19.84 -69.93
C VAL A 71 77.74 21.12 -70.12
N TYR A 72 78.46 21.52 -69.09
CA TYR A 72 79.41 22.63 -69.10
C TYR A 72 80.82 22.06 -69.26
N LEU A 73 81.47 22.34 -70.39
CA LEU A 73 82.81 21.84 -70.68
C LEU A 73 83.86 22.81 -70.13
N LEU A 74 84.68 22.33 -69.21
CA LEU A 74 85.71 23.12 -68.53
C LEU A 74 87.09 22.57 -68.87
N PHE A 75 87.86 23.28 -69.68
CA PHE A 75 89.26 23.00 -69.90
C PHE A 75 90.08 23.55 -68.72
N THR A 76 90.70 22.67 -67.99
CA THR A 76 91.52 22.94 -66.81
C THR A 76 93.00 22.94 -67.19
N LYS A 77 93.87 23.45 -66.30
CA LYS A 77 95.31 23.57 -66.53
C LYS A 77 95.67 24.43 -67.75
N ALA A 78 94.89 25.48 -68.02
CA ALA A 78 95.15 26.40 -69.13
C ALA A 78 96.49 27.15 -69.00
N ASP A 79 97.04 27.24 -67.79
CA ASP A 79 98.36 27.79 -67.47
C ASP A 79 99.53 27.02 -68.06
N LEU A 80 99.34 25.76 -68.45
CA LEU A 80 100.36 24.95 -69.11
C LEU A 80 100.54 25.29 -70.60
N VAL A 81 99.70 26.18 -71.15
CA VAL A 81 99.89 26.70 -72.51
C VAL A 81 100.96 27.79 -72.48
N ALA A 82 101.98 27.66 -73.33
CA ALA A 82 103.09 28.61 -73.40
C ALA A 82 102.57 30.04 -73.62
N GLY A 83 103.00 30.98 -72.77
CA GLY A 83 102.57 32.38 -72.79
C GLY A 83 101.34 32.71 -71.92
N PHE A 84 100.66 31.72 -71.32
CA PHE A 84 99.46 31.99 -70.51
C PHE A 84 99.79 32.82 -69.26
N MET A 85 100.83 32.44 -68.52
CA MET A 85 101.21 33.14 -67.30
C MET A 85 101.80 34.51 -67.58
N ASP A 86 102.51 34.67 -68.70
CA ASP A 86 102.99 35.98 -69.15
C ASP A 86 101.81 36.88 -69.56
N TYR A 87 100.78 36.33 -70.20
CA TYR A 87 99.61 37.09 -70.61
C TYR A 87 98.67 37.45 -69.44
N PHE A 88 98.35 36.50 -68.56
CA PHE A 88 97.33 36.67 -67.51
C PHE A 88 97.89 36.83 -66.09
N GLY A 89 99.16 36.52 -65.83
CA GLY A 89 99.73 36.38 -64.48
C GLY A 89 99.60 37.62 -63.58
N ASP A 90 99.63 38.80 -64.21
CA ASP A 90 99.50 40.11 -63.57
C ASP A 90 98.07 40.59 -63.39
N PHE A 91 97.08 39.82 -63.83
CA PHE A 91 95.68 40.16 -63.56
C PHE A 91 95.45 40.24 -62.06
N ASP A 92 94.77 41.30 -61.63
CA ASP A 92 94.29 41.44 -60.26
C ASP A 92 93.24 40.37 -59.92
N GLU A 93 92.86 40.27 -58.65
CA GLU A 93 91.88 39.27 -58.23
C GLU A 93 90.53 39.41 -58.95
N ALA A 94 90.09 40.64 -59.21
CA ALA A 94 88.82 40.90 -59.89
C ALA A 94 88.83 40.38 -61.33
N ARG A 95 89.91 40.61 -62.10
CA ARG A 95 90.05 40.07 -63.47
C ARG A 95 90.24 38.55 -63.47
N ARG A 96 91.01 37.99 -62.53
CA ARG A 96 91.18 36.53 -62.40
C ARG A 96 89.89 35.78 -62.08
N ARG A 97 88.95 36.41 -61.36
CA ARG A 97 87.66 35.79 -61.02
C ARG A 97 86.68 35.73 -62.20
N LYS A 98 86.85 36.57 -63.24
CA LYS A 98 85.94 36.65 -64.40
C LYS A 98 85.86 35.31 -65.15
N VAL A 99 84.88 35.16 -66.02
CA VAL A 99 84.75 33.95 -66.84
C VAL A 99 85.56 34.11 -68.12
N TRP A 100 86.42 33.15 -68.42
CA TRP A 100 87.07 33.03 -69.73
C TRP A 100 86.49 31.81 -70.47
N GLY A 101 85.66 32.08 -71.48
CA GLY A 101 84.87 31.07 -72.17
C GLY A 101 83.65 31.67 -72.86
N ALA A 102 82.74 30.79 -73.30
CA ALA A 102 81.49 31.11 -73.96
C ALA A 102 80.33 30.26 -73.42
N THR A 103 79.20 30.91 -73.15
CA THR A 103 77.94 30.30 -72.71
C THR A 103 76.90 30.44 -73.84
N PHE A 104 76.48 29.34 -74.46
CA PHE A 104 75.68 29.36 -75.69
C PHE A 104 74.20 29.73 -75.46
N GLN A 105 73.74 30.92 -75.84
CA GLN A 105 72.34 31.29 -75.60
C GLN A 105 71.40 30.59 -76.59
N THR A 106 70.45 29.77 -76.11
CA THR A 106 69.45 29.06 -76.94
C THR A 106 68.06 29.08 -76.31
N ALA A 107 66.99 29.23 -77.10
CA ALA A 107 65.61 29.11 -76.60
C ALA A 107 65.21 27.64 -76.36
N ASP A 108 65.81 26.71 -77.11
CA ASP A 108 65.59 25.28 -76.95
C ASP A 108 66.64 24.70 -75.99
N ARG A 109 66.17 24.27 -74.81
CA ARG A 109 66.99 23.72 -73.73
C ARG A 109 67.63 22.36 -74.06
N THR A 110 67.12 21.70 -75.10
CA THR A 110 67.54 20.36 -75.51
C THR A 110 68.44 20.38 -76.75
N ARG A 111 68.61 21.55 -77.38
CA ARG A 111 69.47 21.73 -78.54
C ARG A 111 70.94 21.60 -78.15
N ASN A 112 71.67 20.81 -78.93
CA ASN A 112 73.11 20.65 -78.78
C ASN A 112 73.86 21.75 -79.52
N MET A 113 74.68 22.52 -78.80
CA MET A 113 75.39 23.70 -79.31
C MET A 113 76.84 23.41 -79.73
N ALA A 114 77.23 22.13 -79.84
CA ALA A 114 78.58 21.73 -80.24
C ALA A 114 79.06 22.35 -81.57
N GLY A 115 78.14 22.58 -82.52
CA GLY A 115 78.46 23.20 -83.81
C GLY A 115 78.82 24.69 -83.73
N GLU A 116 78.45 25.40 -82.66
CA GLU A 116 78.77 26.82 -82.46
C GLU A 116 80.11 27.03 -81.75
N ALA A 117 80.67 25.98 -81.13
CA ALA A 117 81.92 26.03 -80.39
C ALA A 117 83.14 26.56 -81.18
N PRO A 118 83.35 26.21 -82.48
CA PRO A 118 84.48 26.75 -83.25
C PRO A 118 84.44 28.28 -83.39
N ALA A 119 83.26 28.87 -83.62
CA ALA A 119 83.10 30.31 -83.80
C ALA A 119 83.31 31.08 -82.48
N GLU A 120 82.80 30.53 -81.37
CA GLU A 120 83.04 31.11 -80.04
C GLU A 120 84.51 31.03 -79.62
N PHE A 121 85.20 29.93 -79.98
CA PHE A 121 86.65 29.81 -79.76
C PHE A 121 87.43 30.87 -80.55
N ASP A 122 87.08 31.10 -81.82
CA ASP A 122 87.67 32.17 -82.62
C ASP A 122 87.45 33.55 -81.99
N GLY A 123 86.25 33.79 -81.45
CA GLY A 123 85.95 35.02 -80.71
C GLY A 123 86.77 35.19 -79.43
N LEU A 124 87.11 34.10 -78.72
CA LEU A 124 88.03 34.15 -77.58
C LEU A 124 89.47 34.46 -78.02
N ALA A 125 89.96 33.78 -79.05
CA ALA A 125 91.30 34.01 -79.59
C ALA A 125 91.47 35.44 -80.15
N LYS A 126 90.44 35.96 -80.83
CA LYS A 126 90.42 37.33 -81.35
C LYS A 126 90.51 38.37 -80.24
N ARG A 127 89.76 38.18 -79.14
CA ARG A 127 89.82 39.08 -77.96
C ARG A 127 91.22 39.12 -77.34
N LEU A 128 91.90 37.97 -77.26
CA LEU A 128 93.29 37.95 -76.83
C LEU A 128 94.17 38.78 -77.78
N ALA A 129 94.04 38.57 -79.09
CA ALA A 129 94.83 39.31 -80.08
C ALA A 129 94.58 40.83 -80.05
N GLU A 130 93.34 41.27 -79.82
CA GLU A 130 92.98 42.70 -79.72
C GLU A 130 93.57 43.37 -78.46
N GLU A 131 93.65 42.65 -77.34
CA GLU A 131 94.19 43.17 -76.07
C GLU A 131 95.73 43.14 -75.98
N VAL A 132 96.44 42.46 -76.91
CA VAL A 132 97.91 42.35 -76.89
C VAL A 132 98.60 43.71 -76.86
N ALA A 133 98.11 44.70 -77.61
CA ALA A 133 98.76 46.01 -77.68
C ALA A 133 98.80 46.71 -76.31
N ASP A 134 97.69 46.68 -75.58
CA ASP A 134 97.58 47.23 -74.23
C ASP A 134 98.42 46.42 -73.25
N ARG A 135 98.38 45.08 -73.36
CA ARG A 135 99.16 44.18 -72.50
C ARG A 135 100.67 44.32 -72.69
N LEU A 136 101.14 44.57 -73.92
CA LEU A 136 102.55 44.87 -74.20
C LEU A 136 103.01 46.22 -73.63
N GLN A 137 102.11 47.19 -73.47
CA GLN A 137 102.41 48.45 -72.78
C GLN A 137 102.53 48.25 -71.28
N GLU A 138 101.67 47.40 -70.69
CA GLU A 138 101.66 47.09 -69.26
C GLU A 138 102.85 46.23 -68.80
N GLU A 139 103.32 45.28 -69.63
CA GLU A 139 104.43 44.39 -69.31
C GLU A 139 105.78 45.11 -69.44
N ALA A 140 106.65 45.07 -68.44
CA ALA A 140 107.94 45.74 -68.46
C ALA A 140 109.09 44.83 -68.97
N ASP A 141 108.98 43.51 -68.78
CA ASP A 141 110.04 42.56 -69.15
C ASP A 141 110.06 42.26 -70.66
N PRO A 142 111.17 42.55 -71.38
CA PRO A 142 111.30 42.23 -72.81
C PRO A 142 111.11 40.76 -73.17
N VAL A 143 111.47 39.81 -72.28
CA VAL A 143 111.30 38.37 -72.54
C VAL A 143 109.84 37.97 -72.39
N ALA A 144 109.19 38.40 -71.30
CA ALA A 144 107.75 38.21 -71.10
C ALA A 144 106.94 38.84 -72.24
N ARG A 145 107.35 40.00 -72.78
CA ARG A 145 106.71 40.62 -73.97
C ARG A 145 106.70 39.71 -75.20
N ILE A 146 107.75 38.94 -75.45
CA ILE A 146 107.79 37.99 -76.58
C ILE A 146 106.81 36.85 -76.34
N ALA A 147 106.80 36.27 -75.14
CA ALA A 147 105.88 35.19 -74.77
C ALA A 147 104.41 35.65 -74.80
N LEU A 148 104.14 36.86 -74.30
CA LEU A 148 102.84 37.52 -74.31
C LEU A 148 102.35 37.77 -75.74
N PHE A 149 103.21 38.31 -76.62
CA PHE A 149 102.87 38.50 -78.04
C PHE A 149 102.55 37.18 -78.75
N GLY A 150 103.26 36.10 -78.40
CA GLY A 150 103.04 34.77 -78.97
C GLY A 150 101.80 34.04 -78.45
N PHE A 151 101.28 34.40 -77.27
CA PHE A 151 100.20 33.66 -76.61
C PHE A 151 98.90 33.53 -77.44
N PRO A 152 98.36 34.58 -78.08
CA PRO A 152 97.16 34.45 -78.91
C PRO A 152 97.32 33.43 -80.05
N ALA A 153 98.51 33.34 -80.65
CA ALA A 153 98.80 32.35 -81.69
C ALA A 153 98.89 30.93 -81.11
N GLN A 154 99.51 30.77 -79.92
CA GLN A 154 99.55 29.49 -79.21
C GLN A 154 98.16 29.01 -78.81
N PHE A 155 97.30 29.90 -78.29
CA PHE A 155 95.91 29.58 -77.99
C PHE A 155 95.12 29.25 -79.27
N GLY A 156 95.31 30.02 -80.34
CA GLY A 156 94.71 29.76 -81.65
C GLY A 156 95.05 28.38 -82.22
N ALA A 157 96.27 27.89 -82.01
CA ALA A 157 96.70 26.56 -82.45
C ALA A 157 95.92 25.42 -81.79
N LEU A 158 95.33 25.63 -80.61
CA LEU A 158 94.51 24.64 -79.91
C LEU A 158 93.14 24.41 -80.53
N LYS A 159 92.70 25.31 -81.42
CA LYS A 159 91.36 25.29 -82.03
C LYS A 159 91.00 23.93 -82.60
N ASN A 160 91.81 23.42 -83.53
CA ASN A 160 91.50 22.18 -84.24
C ASN A 160 91.29 21.02 -83.25
N ARG A 161 92.18 20.90 -82.27
CA ARG A 161 92.15 19.83 -81.28
C ARG A 161 90.93 19.91 -80.36
N ILE A 162 90.60 21.10 -79.87
CA ILE A 162 89.41 21.32 -79.02
C ILE A 162 88.12 21.10 -79.82
N THR A 163 88.06 21.58 -81.06
CA THR A 163 86.87 21.39 -81.91
C THR A 163 86.66 19.93 -82.30
N GLN A 164 87.73 19.17 -82.58
CA GLN A 164 87.66 17.73 -82.82
C GLN A 164 87.14 17.00 -81.58
N PHE A 165 87.64 17.33 -80.39
CA PHE A 165 87.19 16.74 -79.14
C PHE A 165 85.69 17.03 -78.86
N ILE A 166 85.27 18.29 -78.98
CA ILE A 166 83.87 18.70 -78.79
C ILE A 166 82.97 17.99 -79.81
N GLY A 167 83.39 17.94 -81.07
CA GLY A 167 82.68 17.25 -82.15
C GLY A 167 82.48 15.76 -81.81
N SER A 168 83.55 15.05 -81.45
CA SER A 168 83.48 13.61 -81.15
C SER A 168 82.66 13.29 -79.89
N LEU A 169 82.71 14.15 -78.86
CA LEU A 169 81.98 13.94 -77.61
C LEU A 169 80.47 14.15 -77.76
N PHE A 170 80.07 15.20 -78.50
CA PHE A 170 78.68 15.62 -78.63
C PHE A 170 78.03 15.21 -79.96
N ASP A 171 78.68 14.39 -80.79
CA ASP A 171 78.11 13.88 -82.03
C ASP A 171 76.81 13.09 -81.79
N THR A 172 75.70 13.64 -82.26
CA THR A 172 74.35 13.08 -82.13
C THR A 172 74.16 11.80 -82.94
N SER A 173 74.91 11.60 -84.03
CA SER A 173 74.80 10.39 -84.87
C SER A 173 75.36 9.14 -84.20
N ARG A 174 76.36 9.33 -83.33
CA ARG A 174 77.03 8.26 -82.58
C ARG A 174 76.52 8.13 -81.14
N SER A 175 75.64 9.03 -80.69
CA SER A 175 75.13 9.06 -79.31
C SER A 175 73.74 8.45 -79.23
N GLN A 176 73.55 7.48 -78.35
CA GLN A 176 72.19 7.05 -77.95
C GLN A 176 71.55 8.03 -76.94
N VAL A 177 72.28 9.05 -76.48
CA VAL A 177 71.82 10.03 -75.51
C VAL A 177 72.03 11.45 -76.02
N ASN A 178 70.94 12.23 -76.04
CA ASN A 178 70.96 13.66 -76.34
C ASN A 178 71.43 14.43 -75.10
N VAL A 179 72.73 14.70 -75.06
CA VAL A 179 73.35 15.59 -74.09
C VAL A 179 73.66 16.92 -74.79
N SER A 180 73.23 18.03 -74.21
CA SER A 180 73.44 19.36 -74.81
C SER A 180 74.68 20.03 -74.23
N LEU A 181 75.61 20.43 -75.09
CA LEU A 181 76.70 21.33 -74.70
C LEU A 181 76.11 22.71 -74.38
N ARG A 182 76.31 23.20 -73.16
CA ARG A 182 75.77 24.49 -72.66
C ARG A 182 76.79 25.63 -72.69
N GLY A 183 78.08 25.30 -72.59
CA GLY A 183 79.16 26.27 -72.72
C GLY A 183 80.53 25.60 -72.69
N LEU A 184 81.54 26.33 -73.17
CA LEU A 184 82.94 25.95 -73.13
C LEU A 184 83.73 27.01 -72.36
N TYR A 185 84.61 26.59 -71.46
CA TYR A 185 85.32 27.48 -70.56
C TYR A 185 86.74 27.01 -70.33
N PHE A 186 87.62 27.95 -69.99
CA PHE A 186 89.02 27.71 -69.69
C PHE A 186 89.31 28.19 -68.28
N SER A 187 90.05 27.38 -67.53
CA SER A 187 90.44 27.70 -66.16
C SER A 187 91.82 27.14 -65.86
N SER A 188 92.44 27.73 -64.85
CA SER A 188 93.64 27.18 -64.23
C SER A 188 93.42 27.13 -62.71
N GLY A 189 93.64 25.94 -62.14
CA GLY A 189 93.63 25.72 -60.70
C GLY A 189 94.98 26.10 -60.08
N THR A 190 95.13 25.90 -58.78
CA THR A 190 96.39 26.14 -58.06
C THR A 190 97.59 25.48 -58.76
N GLN A 191 98.63 26.26 -59.04
CA GLN A 191 99.89 25.80 -59.62
C GLN A 191 100.65 24.90 -58.63
N GLU A 192 100.88 23.64 -59.00
CA GLU A 192 101.68 22.72 -58.19
C GLU A 192 103.16 22.84 -58.57
N GLY A 193 103.94 23.40 -57.63
CA GLY A 193 105.39 23.46 -57.69
C GLY A 193 106.01 23.10 -56.34
N THR A 194 105.80 21.85 -55.88
CA THR A 194 106.67 21.03 -55.02
C THR A 194 105.96 19.68 -54.77
N PRO A 195 106.65 18.52 -54.75
CA PRO A 195 105.99 17.23 -54.54
C PRO A 195 105.30 17.15 -53.17
N PHE A 196 104.05 16.70 -53.18
CA PHE A 196 103.34 16.24 -51.99
C PHE A 196 104.04 14.99 -51.43
N ASP A 197 104.99 15.17 -50.51
CA ASP A 197 105.59 14.05 -49.77
C ASP A 197 104.76 13.75 -48.50
N GLN A 198 103.66 13.03 -48.69
CA GLN A 198 102.86 12.47 -47.59
C GLN A 198 103.57 11.30 -46.86
N VAL A 199 104.78 10.92 -47.28
CA VAL A 199 105.57 9.87 -46.63
C VAL A 199 106.49 10.45 -45.56
N LEU A 200 106.97 11.69 -45.70
CA LEU A 200 107.77 12.38 -44.67
C LEU A 200 106.94 12.87 -43.45
N GLY A 201 105.62 13.07 -43.60
CA GLY A 201 104.72 13.39 -42.49
C GLY A 201 104.37 12.20 -41.58
N ALA A 202 104.60 10.97 -42.03
CA ALA A 202 104.29 9.74 -41.31
C ALA A 202 105.49 9.13 -40.55
N ILE A 203 106.73 9.55 -40.83
CA ILE A 203 107.95 8.98 -40.21
C ILE A 203 108.64 9.95 -39.20
N GLY A 204 108.60 11.27 -39.39
CA GLY A 204 109.44 12.21 -38.61
C GLY A 204 108.87 12.67 -37.26
N ARG A 205 107.62 12.32 -36.94
CA ARG A 205 107.06 12.37 -35.58
C ARG A 205 107.76 11.40 -34.59
N SER A 206 108.86 10.76 -35.01
CA SER A 206 109.76 9.92 -34.20
C SER A 206 111.10 10.58 -33.82
N PHE A 207 111.43 11.75 -34.37
CA PHE A 207 112.57 12.56 -33.93
C PHE A 207 112.07 13.96 -33.58
N GLY A 208 111.93 14.22 -32.27
CA GLY A 208 111.42 15.49 -31.77
C GLY A 208 112.25 16.68 -32.25
N SER A 209 111.73 17.43 -33.22
CA SER A 209 112.16 18.79 -33.53
C SER A 209 111.04 19.52 -34.28
N ALA A 210 110.54 20.61 -33.70
CA ALA A 210 109.62 21.51 -34.35
C ALA A 210 110.39 22.34 -35.38
N SER A 211 110.05 22.21 -36.66
CA SER A 211 110.53 23.11 -37.71
C SER A 211 109.33 23.79 -38.35
N GLN A 212 109.23 25.11 -38.16
CA GLN A 212 108.32 25.98 -38.87
C GLN A 212 108.67 25.96 -40.36
N ALA A 213 107.78 25.44 -41.19
CA ALA A 213 107.85 25.63 -42.63
C ALA A 213 107.17 26.96 -42.99
N HIS A 214 107.98 27.89 -43.49
CA HIS A 214 107.51 29.15 -44.08
C HIS A 214 106.57 28.86 -45.25
N LEU A 215 105.35 29.42 -45.17
CA LEU A 215 104.36 29.46 -46.24
C LEU A 215 104.81 30.46 -47.31
N SER A 216 105.33 29.97 -48.43
CA SER A 216 105.63 30.78 -49.62
C SER A 216 104.72 30.39 -50.78
N GLY A 217 103.83 31.29 -51.20
CA GLY A 217 103.08 31.24 -52.46
C GLY A 217 101.67 30.63 -52.36
N ALA A 218 100.65 31.47 -52.12
CA ALA A 218 99.26 31.10 -52.36
C ALA A 218 99.03 30.98 -53.88
N GLY A 219 98.75 29.77 -54.37
CA GLY A 219 98.47 29.54 -55.79
C GLY A 219 97.31 30.40 -56.29
N LYS A 220 97.51 31.15 -57.38
CA LYS A 220 96.48 31.99 -58.00
C LYS A 220 95.54 31.12 -58.84
N SER A 221 94.23 31.17 -58.60
CA SER A 221 93.23 30.52 -59.48
C SER A 221 92.78 31.48 -60.58
N PHE A 222 92.69 31.02 -61.82
CA PHE A 222 92.23 31.80 -62.97
C PHE A 222 90.91 31.26 -63.52
N PHE A 223 89.96 32.17 -63.69
CA PHE A 223 88.71 32.05 -64.42
C PHE A 223 87.68 31.02 -63.91
N LEU A 224 87.80 30.58 -62.66
CA LEU A 224 86.92 29.56 -62.07
C LEU A 224 85.76 30.11 -61.22
N HIS A 225 85.98 31.19 -60.47
CA HIS A 225 85.01 31.67 -59.46
C HIS A 225 83.68 32.11 -60.08
N ASP A 226 83.70 33.10 -60.98
CA ASP A 226 82.47 33.62 -61.57
C ASP A 226 81.80 32.60 -62.50
N LEU A 227 82.56 31.63 -63.03
CA LEU A 227 81.99 30.55 -63.83
C LEU A 227 81.01 29.71 -63.00
N LEU A 228 81.42 29.26 -61.82
CA LEU A 228 80.55 28.50 -60.93
C LEU A 228 79.42 29.39 -60.38
N ALA A 229 79.79 30.54 -59.80
CA ALA A 229 78.87 31.36 -59.02
C ALA A 229 77.88 32.17 -59.86
N LYS A 230 78.30 32.69 -61.03
CA LYS A 230 77.50 33.60 -61.86
C LYS A 230 76.95 32.97 -63.14
N VAL A 231 77.47 31.82 -63.56
CA VAL A 231 76.99 31.12 -64.77
C VAL A 231 76.32 29.79 -64.41
N ILE A 232 77.05 28.83 -63.85
CA ILE A 232 76.54 27.45 -63.73
C ILE A 232 75.43 27.33 -62.66
N PHE A 233 75.60 27.93 -61.47
CA PHE A 233 74.58 27.82 -60.42
C PHE A 233 73.28 28.59 -60.72
N PRO A 234 73.30 29.84 -61.23
CA PRO A 234 72.08 30.54 -61.61
C PRO A 234 71.27 29.83 -62.71
N GLU A 235 71.90 28.97 -63.51
CA GLU A 235 71.27 28.21 -64.58
C GLU A 235 70.63 26.88 -64.14
N SER A 236 70.37 26.68 -62.85
CA SER A 236 69.82 25.43 -62.31
C SER A 236 68.48 24.98 -62.93
N GLY A 237 67.74 25.90 -63.58
CA GLY A 237 66.43 25.66 -64.20
C GLY A 237 66.45 25.07 -65.62
N TRP A 238 67.61 24.77 -66.19
CA TRP A 238 67.75 24.27 -67.57
C TRP A 238 67.47 22.76 -67.73
N VAL A 239 67.32 22.01 -66.64
CA VAL A 239 67.05 20.55 -66.64
C VAL A 239 65.57 20.22 -66.84
N SER A 240 65.29 19.16 -67.61
CA SER A 240 63.93 18.64 -67.83
C SER A 240 63.37 17.87 -66.62
N PHE A 241 62.04 17.83 -66.45
CA PHE A 241 61.38 17.05 -65.38
C PHE A 241 61.04 15.61 -65.78
N ASP A 242 60.90 14.70 -64.79
CA ASP A 242 60.33 13.37 -65.00
C ASP A 242 58.82 13.45 -65.31
N ARG A 243 58.44 13.12 -66.56
CA ARG A 243 57.05 13.21 -67.06
C ARG A 243 56.07 12.29 -66.33
N ALA A 244 56.51 11.17 -65.76
CA ALA A 244 55.61 10.20 -65.12
C ALA A 244 55.15 10.68 -63.73
N ALA A 245 56.04 11.31 -62.97
CA ALA A 245 55.73 11.85 -61.65
C ALA A 245 54.70 12.99 -61.72
N GLU A 246 54.78 13.83 -62.75
CA GLU A 246 53.89 15.00 -62.91
C GLU A 246 52.45 14.61 -63.29
N ARG A 247 52.26 13.54 -64.07
CA ARG A 247 50.94 13.00 -64.42
C ARG A 247 50.19 12.48 -63.18
N ARG A 248 50.87 11.77 -62.28
CA ARG A 248 50.25 11.22 -61.04
C ARG A 248 49.73 12.32 -60.13
N ILE A 249 50.51 13.39 -59.93
CA ILE A 249 50.10 14.54 -59.11
C ILE A 249 48.90 15.26 -59.72
N ARG A 250 48.87 15.39 -61.06
CA ARG A 250 47.75 16.04 -61.76
C ARG A 250 46.44 15.25 -61.61
N LEU A 251 46.48 13.92 -61.78
CA LEU A 251 45.30 13.07 -61.61
C LEU A 251 44.75 13.13 -60.17
N ALA A 252 45.64 13.08 -59.17
CA ALA A 252 45.25 13.20 -57.76
C ALA A 252 44.56 14.55 -57.46
N ARG A 253 45.06 15.66 -58.03
CA ARG A 253 44.44 16.99 -57.88
C ARG A 253 43.04 17.05 -58.50
N PHE A 254 42.87 16.54 -59.73
CA PHE A 254 41.55 16.52 -60.37
C PHE A 254 40.56 15.59 -59.67
N GLY A 255 41.02 14.43 -59.19
CA GLY A 255 40.21 13.53 -58.38
C GLY A 255 39.73 14.20 -57.08
N GLY A 256 40.62 14.92 -56.38
CA GLY A 256 40.26 15.69 -55.20
C GLY A 256 39.24 16.80 -55.48
N LEU A 257 39.42 17.58 -56.55
CA LEU A 257 38.47 18.62 -56.94
C LEU A 257 37.09 18.05 -57.32
N ALA A 258 37.05 16.93 -58.03
CA ALA A 258 35.79 16.26 -58.38
C ALA A 258 35.03 15.74 -57.15
N ALA A 259 35.75 15.18 -56.17
CA ALA A 259 35.15 14.74 -54.90
C ALA A 259 34.58 15.93 -54.10
N ILE A 260 35.30 17.06 -54.05
CA ILE A 260 34.80 18.30 -53.42
C ILE A 260 33.54 18.80 -54.13
N ALA A 261 33.52 18.82 -55.47
CA ALA A 261 32.36 19.26 -56.23
C ALA A 261 31.13 18.36 -56.00
N LEU A 262 31.31 17.04 -55.96
CA LEU A 262 30.24 16.09 -55.66
C LEU A 262 29.71 16.27 -54.23
N ALA A 263 30.59 16.45 -53.25
CA ALA A 263 30.19 16.71 -51.87
C ALA A 263 29.41 18.03 -51.74
N ALA A 264 29.83 19.08 -52.44
CA ALA A 264 29.12 20.36 -52.47
C ALA A 264 27.72 20.24 -53.11
N LEU A 265 27.60 19.50 -54.22
CA LEU A 265 26.30 19.24 -54.87
C LEU A 265 25.37 18.41 -53.97
N ALA A 266 25.90 17.39 -53.29
CA ALA A 266 25.12 16.59 -52.34
C ALA A 266 24.62 17.46 -51.17
N ALA A 267 25.47 18.31 -50.60
CA ALA A 267 25.09 19.25 -49.54
C ALA A 267 23.99 20.22 -50.00
N LEU A 268 24.11 20.79 -51.21
CA LEU A 268 23.07 21.65 -51.80
C LEU A 268 21.77 20.89 -52.07
N GLY A 269 21.83 19.64 -52.51
CA GLY A 269 20.65 18.80 -52.72
C GLY A 269 19.89 18.54 -51.42
N VAL A 270 20.61 18.20 -50.35
CA VAL A 270 20.04 17.99 -49.02
C VAL A 270 19.41 19.27 -48.45
N LEU A 271 20.09 20.42 -48.59
CA LEU A 271 19.52 21.72 -48.21
C LEU A 271 18.29 22.09 -49.05
N GLY A 272 18.30 21.79 -50.35
CA GLY A 272 17.18 22.02 -51.25
C GLY A 272 15.93 21.23 -50.84
N LEU A 273 16.09 19.93 -50.55
CA LEU A 273 15.01 19.09 -50.02
C LEU A 273 14.41 19.71 -48.74
N SER A 274 15.26 20.17 -47.83
CA SER A 274 14.81 20.79 -46.58
C SER A 274 14.09 22.10 -46.76
N PHE A 275 14.54 22.93 -47.69
CA PHE A 275 13.89 24.19 -48.02
C PHE A 275 12.47 23.96 -48.55
N PHE A 276 12.28 23.04 -49.49
CA PHE A 276 10.96 22.77 -50.08
C PHE A 276 9.98 22.14 -49.08
N ALA A 277 10.44 21.18 -48.26
CA ALA A 277 9.61 20.58 -47.21
C ALA A 277 9.13 21.62 -46.19
N ASN A 278 10.02 22.49 -45.71
CA ASN A 278 9.65 23.56 -44.77
C ASN A 278 8.74 24.62 -45.41
N ARG A 279 8.91 24.92 -46.70
CA ARG A 279 8.03 25.85 -47.43
C ARG A 279 6.61 25.30 -47.54
N GLU A 280 6.46 24.01 -47.82
CA GLU A 280 5.16 23.34 -47.88
C GLU A 280 4.48 23.29 -46.51
N LEU A 281 5.24 23.00 -45.45
CA LEU A 281 4.75 23.04 -44.07
C LEU A 281 4.21 24.43 -43.69
N ILE A 282 4.91 25.50 -44.07
CA ILE A 282 4.43 26.87 -43.85
C ILE A 282 3.16 27.15 -44.65
N ALA A 283 3.11 26.74 -45.92
CA ALA A 283 1.97 26.98 -46.81
C ALA A 283 0.70 26.26 -46.31
N SER A 284 0.80 24.98 -46.00
CA SER A 284 -0.30 24.16 -45.45
C SER A 284 -0.78 24.70 -44.10
N THR A 285 0.12 25.11 -43.21
CA THR A 285 -0.24 25.73 -41.92
C THR A 285 -0.97 27.06 -42.13
N ARG A 286 -0.52 27.89 -43.08
CA ARG A 286 -1.19 29.17 -43.40
C ARG A 286 -2.60 28.94 -43.97
N GLN A 287 -2.78 27.94 -44.82
CA GLN A 287 -4.08 27.58 -45.38
C GLN A 287 -5.05 27.09 -44.29
N ALA A 288 -4.60 26.19 -43.42
CA ALA A 288 -5.41 25.68 -42.30
C ALA A 288 -5.79 26.81 -41.32
N MET A 289 -4.88 27.75 -41.06
CA MET A 289 -5.18 28.95 -40.25
C MET A 289 -6.18 29.90 -40.92
N ALA A 290 -6.19 30.01 -42.24
CA ALA A 290 -7.20 30.80 -42.96
C ALA A 290 -8.59 30.16 -42.80
N HIS A 291 -8.69 28.84 -42.97
CA HIS A 291 -9.92 28.09 -42.76
C HIS A 291 -10.46 28.22 -41.32
N TYR A 292 -9.57 28.20 -40.32
CA TYR A 292 -9.95 28.49 -38.93
C TYR A 292 -10.55 29.89 -38.76
N ARG A 293 -9.92 30.92 -39.34
CA ARG A 293 -10.42 32.30 -39.24
C ARG A 293 -11.81 32.45 -39.86
N ASP A 294 -12.05 31.81 -41.00
CA ASP A 294 -13.33 31.88 -41.70
C ASP A 294 -14.42 31.13 -40.93
N SER A 295 -14.13 29.92 -40.43
CA SER A 295 -15.11 29.11 -39.68
C SER A 295 -15.37 29.61 -38.26
N ALA A 296 -14.41 30.28 -37.63
CA ALA A 296 -14.52 30.83 -36.28
C ALA A 296 -14.82 32.35 -36.25
N ASP A 297 -15.19 32.99 -37.37
CA ASP A 297 -15.36 34.45 -37.46
C ASP A 297 -16.33 35.00 -36.39
N SER A 298 -17.45 34.31 -36.17
CA SER A 298 -18.45 34.67 -35.14
C SER A 298 -17.89 34.54 -33.72
N LEU A 299 -17.11 33.50 -33.44
CA LEU A 299 -16.46 33.27 -32.15
C LEU A 299 -15.36 34.29 -31.86
N LEU A 300 -14.56 34.65 -32.88
CA LEU A 300 -13.45 35.60 -32.77
C LEU A 300 -13.93 37.02 -32.49
N LYS A 301 -15.08 37.42 -33.06
CA LYS A 301 -15.72 38.73 -32.85
C LYS A 301 -16.47 38.84 -31.53
N SER A 302 -16.93 37.72 -30.96
CA SER A 302 -17.66 37.74 -29.69
C SER A 302 -16.77 38.10 -28.50
N THR A 303 -17.17 39.10 -27.72
CA THR A 303 -16.46 39.54 -26.50
C THR A 303 -17.03 38.93 -25.22
N THR A 304 -18.20 38.28 -25.28
CA THR A 304 -18.89 37.68 -24.13
C THR A 304 -19.37 36.27 -24.45
N VAL A 305 -19.22 35.35 -23.50
CA VAL A 305 -19.73 33.98 -23.63
C VAL A 305 -21.15 33.94 -23.05
N THR A 306 -22.14 33.87 -23.93
CA THR A 306 -23.57 33.92 -23.58
C THR A 306 -24.25 32.55 -23.52
N ASP A 307 -23.60 31.51 -24.05
CA ASP A 307 -24.07 30.13 -24.07
C ASP A 307 -23.06 29.20 -23.38
N VAL A 308 -23.53 28.02 -22.97
CA VAL A 308 -22.71 26.93 -22.39
C VAL A 308 -22.63 25.72 -23.34
N ASP A 309 -22.91 25.93 -24.62
CA ASP A 309 -22.96 24.85 -25.61
C ASP A 309 -21.60 24.67 -26.27
N LEU A 310 -21.01 23.49 -26.02
CA LEU A 310 -19.68 23.15 -26.50
C LEU A 310 -19.70 22.69 -27.97
N GLU A 311 -20.86 22.32 -28.52
CA GLU A 311 -21.00 21.95 -29.94
C GLU A 311 -20.65 23.13 -30.85
N ASN A 312 -20.93 24.36 -30.42
CA ASN A 312 -20.66 25.57 -31.19
C ASN A 312 -19.15 25.90 -31.33
N VAL A 313 -18.29 25.29 -30.50
CA VAL A 313 -16.85 25.60 -30.46
C VAL A 313 -15.97 24.42 -30.85
N ILE A 314 -16.47 23.18 -30.74
CA ILE A 314 -15.67 21.97 -30.92
C ILE A 314 -15.01 21.90 -32.31
N GLY A 315 -15.76 22.20 -33.38
CA GLY A 315 -15.22 22.16 -34.74
C GLY A 315 -14.09 23.16 -34.98
N SER A 316 -14.19 24.37 -34.41
CA SER A 316 -13.13 25.38 -34.51
C SER A 316 -11.90 25.02 -33.67
N LEU A 317 -12.10 24.39 -32.50
CA LEU A 317 -11.01 23.91 -31.65
C LEU A 317 -10.27 22.73 -32.30
N ASP A 318 -10.99 21.82 -32.95
CA ASP A 318 -10.40 20.69 -33.69
C ASP A 318 -9.49 21.16 -34.82
N GLN A 319 -9.89 22.21 -35.56
CA GLN A 319 -9.04 22.78 -36.61
C GLN A 319 -7.70 23.31 -36.07
N LEU A 320 -7.70 23.95 -34.90
CA LEU A 320 -6.47 24.46 -34.28
C LEU A 320 -5.61 23.32 -33.69
N ARG A 321 -6.24 22.33 -33.06
CA ARG A 321 -5.54 21.16 -32.52
C ARG A 321 -4.81 20.38 -33.60
N ASN A 322 -5.46 20.21 -34.76
CA ASN A 322 -5.02 19.40 -35.88
C ASN A 322 -4.21 20.16 -36.95
N LEU A 323 -3.69 21.36 -36.65
CA LEU A 323 -2.79 22.07 -37.55
C LEU A 323 -1.59 21.17 -37.96
N PRO A 324 -0.99 21.37 -39.15
CA PRO A 324 0.13 20.54 -39.62
C PRO A 324 1.30 20.47 -38.63
N ALA A 325 1.60 21.60 -37.98
CA ALA A 325 2.45 21.67 -36.79
C ALA A 325 1.60 22.11 -35.57
N GLY A 326 0.57 21.34 -35.24
CA GLY A 326 -0.40 21.59 -34.16
C GLY A 326 -0.16 20.73 -32.91
N PHE A 327 -1.05 20.84 -31.92
CA PHE A 327 -0.92 20.10 -30.67
C PHE A 327 -0.94 18.58 -30.88
N GLU A 328 -1.84 18.07 -31.73
CA GLU A 328 -1.97 16.62 -32.00
C GLU A 328 -0.74 16.05 -32.74
N ASN A 329 -0.18 16.84 -33.66
CA ASN A 329 0.92 16.41 -34.53
C ASN A 329 2.30 16.82 -33.97
N GLY A 330 2.34 17.36 -32.75
CA GLY A 330 3.54 17.90 -32.11
C GLY A 330 4.53 16.82 -31.66
N ASP A 331 4.03 15.67 -31.25
CA ASP A 331 4.83 14.54 -30.75
C ASP A 331 5.16 13.50 -31.85
N GLN A 332 4.59 13.67 -33.05
CA GLN A 332 4.97 12.87 -34.21
C GLN A 332 6.40 13.26 -34.64
N GLY A 333 7.24 12.24 -34.90
CA GLY A 333 8.64 12.42 -35.25
C GLY A 333 8.83 13.43 -36.40
N LYS A 334 9.86 14.29 -36.28
CA LYS A 334 10.17 15.29 -37.30
C LYS A 334 10.56 14.58 -38.61
N PRO A 335 9.83 14.78 -39.72
CA PRO A 335 10.22 14.22 -41.01
C PRO A 335 11.64 14.64 -41.36
N ILE A 336 12.50 13.69 -41.75
CA ILE A 336 13.94 13.93 -41.91
C ILE A 336 14.20 15.04 -42.93
N GLU A 337 13.40 15.10 -43.99
CA GLU A 337 13.42 16.17 -44.98
C GLU A 337 13.34 17.57 -44.33
N GLU A 338 12.62 17.78 -43.24
CA GLU A 338 12.48 19.08 -42.58
C GLU A 338 13.70 19.47 -41.71
N THR A 339 14.64 18.55 -41.43
CA THR A 339 15.60 18.66 -40.30
C THR A 339 17.01 19.17 -40.61
N PHE A 340 17.38 19.38 -41.88
CA PHE A 340 18.75 19.72 -42.29
C PHE A 340 19.17 21.18 -41.98
N GLY A 341 18.91 21.66 -40.77
CA GLY A 341 19.25 23.00 -40.27
C GLY A 341 18.26 24.12 -40.62
N LEU A 342 17.24 23.83 -41.45
CA LEU A 342 16.25 24.82 -41.92
C LEU A 342 14.85 24.64 -41.29
N SER A 343 14.71 23.74 -40.31
CA SER A 343 13.40 23.38 -39.73
C SER A 343 12.64 24.59 -39.18
N GLN A 344 11.39 24.76 -39.61
CA GLN A 344 10.44 25.75 -39.09
C GLN A 344 9.38 25.13 -38.19
N ARG A 345 9.36 23.80 -38.07
CA ARG A 345 8.33 23.04 -37.35
C ARG A 345 8.21 23.45 -35.89
N GLU A 346 9.32 23.64 -35.17
CA GLU A 346 9.28 24.06 -33.76
C GLU A 346 8.67 25.46 -33.57
N ARG A 347 9.03 26.40 -34.45
CA ARG A 347 8.47 27.76 -34.42
C ARG A 347 6.97 27.75 -34.69
N LEU A 348 6.55 26.98 -35.70
CA LEU A 348 5.14 26.80 -36.03
C LEU A 348 4.38 26.08 -34.91
N LEU A 349 4.95 25.02 -34.33
CA LEU A 349 4.36 24.27 -33.22
C LEU A 349 4.13 25.15 -32.00
N SER A 350 5.12 25.96 -31.62
CA SER A 350 4.99 26.90 -30.50
C SER A 350 3.87 27.92 -30.76
N ALA A 351 3.80 28.48 -31.98
CA ALA A 351 2.75 29.42 -32.35
C ALA A 351 1.35 28.75 -32.38
N SER A 352 1.24 27.55 -32.95
CA SER A 352 -0.01 26.77 -33.01
C SER A 352 -0.51 26.38 -31.62
N LYS A 353 0.37 25.89 -30.74
CA LYS A 353 0.03 25.58 -29.33
C LYS A 353 -0.46 26.83 -28.61
N THR A 354 0.18 27.98 -28.84
CA THR A 354 -0.25 29.26 -28.25
C THR A 354 -1.64 29.67 -28.74
N ALA A 355 -1.90 29.60 -30.05
CA ALA A 355 -3.20 29.93 -30.63
C ALA A 355 -4.31 28.99 -30.14
N TYR A 356 -4.03 27.68 -30.12
CA TYR A 356 -4.96 26.67 -29.62
C TYR A 356 -5.28 26.84 -28.14
N ARG A 357 -4.26 27.07 -27.29
CA ARG A 357 -4.45 27.39 -25.86
C ARG A 357 -5.34 28.63 -25.68
N GLN A 358 -5.06 29.73 -26.39
CA GLN A 358 -5.87 30.94 -26.29
C GLN A 358 -7.33 30.70 -26.69
N ALA A 359 -7.57 29.87 -27.70
CA ALA A 359 -8.92 29.47 -28.11
C ALA A 359 -9.61 28.60 -27.04
N LEU A 360 -8.88 27.65 -26.44
CA LEU A 360 -9.39 26.83 -25.33
C LEU A 360 -9.76 27.70 -24.13
N GLU A 361 -8.89 28.62 -23.72
CA GLU A 361 -9.18 29.54 -22.61
C GLU A 361 -10.42 30.40 -22.92
N ARG A 362 -10.42 31.11 -24.05
CA ARG A 362 -11.46 32.09 -24.37
C ARG A 362 -12.83 31.44 -24.65
N SER A 363 -12.86 30.29 -25.31
CA SER A 363 -14.10 29.69 -25.83
C SER A 363 -14.53 28.42 -25.10
N PHE A 364 -13.59 27.65 -24.55
CA PHE A 364 -13.87 26.38 -23.90
C PHE A 364 -13.95 26.52 -22.38
N ARG A 365 -12.87 26.94 -21.71
CA ARG A 365 -12.82 27.11 -20.24
C ARG A 365 -13.92 28.03 -19.74
N SER A 366 -14.11 29.16 -20.40
CA SER A 366 -15.17 30.13 -20.09
C SER A 366 -16.58 29.50 -20.07
N ARG A 367 -16.91 28.62 -21.01
CA ARG A 367 -18.17 27.86 -21.04
C ARG A 367 -18.25 26.84 -19.90
N LEU A 368 -17.15 26.15 -19.61
CA LEU A 368 -17.07 25.21 -18.50
C LEU A 368 -17.26 25.91 -17.14
N LEU A 369 -16.69 27.10 -16.96
CA LEU A 369 -16.85 27.92 -15.77
C LEU A 369 -18.31 28.36 -15.61
N VAL A 370 -18.94 28.90 -16.65
CA VAL A 370 -20.36 29.31 -16.59
C VAL A 370 -21.28 28.10 -16.33
N GLN A 371 -20.97 26.93 -16.89
CA GLN A 371 -21.70 25.70 -16.60
C GLN A 371 -21.55 25.29 -15.13
N ALA A 372 -20.33 25.31 -14.60
CA ALA A 372 -20.09 25.02 -13.19
C ALA A 372 -20.80 26.03 -12.26
N GLU A 373 -20.87 27.32 -12.61
CA GLU A 373 -21.66 28.32 -11.87
C GLU A 373 -23.14 27.95 -11.80
N ARG A 374 -23.73 27.52 -12.92
CA ARG A 374 -25.14 27.08 -12.97
C ARG A 374 -25.38 25.86 -12.09
N THR A 375 -24.45 24.90 -12.11
CA THR A 375 -24.54 23.70 -11.26
C THR A 375 -24.42 24.03 -9.78
N ILE A 376 -23.50 24.93 -9.39
CA ILE A 376 -23.36 25.42 -8.01
C ILE A 376 -24.65 26.10 -7.55
N GLN A 377 -25.25 26.97 -8.37
CA GLN A 377 -26.52 27.63 -8.05
C GLN A 377 -27.66 26.62 -7.86
N ALA A 378 -27.77 25.62 -8.73
CA ALA A 378 -28.82 24.59 -8.64
C ALA A 378 -28.68 23.69 -7.40
N ARG A 379 -27.46 23.46 -6.93
CA ARG A 379 -27.16 22.59 -5.77
C ARG A 379 -26.98 23.34 -4.45
N MET A 380 -27.23 24.66 -4.42
CA MET A 380 -26.95 25.51 -3.25
C MET A 380 -27.64 25.06 -1.95
N ALA A 381 -28.79 24.39 -2.05
CA ALA A 381 -29.57 23.88 -0.92
C ALA A 381 -29.08 22.53 -0.36
N ASP A 382 -28.21 21.82 -1.08
CA ASP A 382 -27.69 20.50 -0.69
C ASP A 382 -26.16 20.58 -0.51
N PRO A 383 -25.67 20.74 0.75
CA PRO A 383 -24.24 20.84 1.03
C PRO A 383 -23.42 19.63 0.57
N ILE A 384 -24.01 18.43 0.50
CA ILE A 384 -23.30 17.22 0.06
C ILE A 384 -23.07 17.28 -1.45
N ALA A 385 -24.11 17.62 -2.22
CA ALA A 385 -24.02 17.72 -3.68
C ALA A 385 -23.33 19.02 -4.17
N LEU A 386 -23.14 20.02 -3.31
CA LEU A 386 -22.53 21.31 -3.63
C LEU A 386 -20.99 21.29 -3.64
N TYR A 387 -20.39 20.38 -2.87
CA TYR A 387 -18.95 20.37 -2.61
C TYR A 387 -18.11 20.19 -3.88
N GLU A 388 -18.40 19.14 -4.64
CA GLU A 388 -17.63 18.76 -5.82
C GLU A 388 -17.76 19.79 -6.96
N PRO A 389 -18.97 20.31 -7.31
CA PRO A 389 -19.08 21.42 -8.26
C PRO A 389 -18.27 22.66 -7.87
N LEU A 390 -18.26 23.04 -6.57
CA LEU A 390 -17.46 24.17 -6.10
C LEU A 390 -15.97 23.90 -6.23
N LYS A 391 -15.51 22.69 -5.85
CA LYS A 391 -14.11 22.28 -5.99
C LYS A 391 -13.65 22.37 -7.44
N ILE A 392 -14.42 21.80 -8.37
CA ILE A 392 -14.14 21.82 -9.81
C ILE A 392 -14.08 23.27 -10.34
N TYR A 393 -15.05 24.11 -9.97
CA TYR A 393 -15.09 25.51 -10.38
C TYR A 393 -13.83 26.29 -9.94
N LEU A 394 -13.40 26.10 -8.69
CA LEU A 394 -12.21 26.76 -8.18
C LEU A 394 -10.91 26.20 -8.81
N MET A 395 -10.86 24.89 -9.15
CA MET A 395 -9.73 24.31 -9.90
C MET A 395 -9.65 24.88 -11.32
N LEU A 396 -10.76 24.90 -12.06
CA LEU A 396 -10.84 25.48 -13.41
C LEU A 396 -10.47 26.97 -13.42
N GLY A 397 -10.79 27.68 -12.34
CA GLY A 397 -10.43 29.09 -12.15
C GLY A 397 -9.01 29.37 -11.69
N GLY A 398 -8.15 28.34 -11.53
CA GLY A 398 -6.77 28.50 -11.08
C GLY A 398 -6.63 28.99 -9.63
N LYS A 399 -7.64 28.79 -8.78
CA LYS A 399 -7.57 29.14 -7.34
C LYS A 399 -7.16 27.96 -6.46
N ALA A 400 -7.03 26.77 -7.03
CA ALA A 400 -6.57 25.58 -6.33
C ALA A 400 -5.05 25.60 -6.12
N PRO A 401 -4.52 25.21 -4.94
CA PRO A 401 -3.08 25.05 -4.72
C PRO A 401 -2.46 23.96 -5.61
N LYS A 402 -3.26 22.97 -5.98
CA LYS A 402 -2.92 21.90 -6.91
C LYS A 402 -4.18 21.53 -7.69
N VAL A 403 -4.05 21.44 -9.01
CA VAL A 403 -5.13 21.00 -9.90
C VAL A 403 -5.09 19.47 -10.01
N ASP A 404 -6.26 18.85 -9.90
CA ASP A 404 -6.45 17.41 -10.14
C ASP A 404 -7.14 17.21 -11.48
N ASP A 405 -6.33 16.99 -12.53
CA ASP A 405 -6.81 16.90 -13.90
C ASP A 405 -7.79 15.74 -14.11
N GLU A 406 -7.52 14.59 -13.48
CA GLU A 406 -8.40 13.42 -13.64
C GLU A 406 -9.75 13.64 -12.95
N LEU A 407 -9.78 14.32 -11.80
CA LEU A 407 -11.04 14.71 -11.15
C LEU A 407 -11.88 15.65 -12.04
N ILE A 408 -11.24 16.63 -12.68
CA ILE A 408 -11.92 17.53 -13.62
C ILE A 408 -12.46 16.75 -14.83
N VAL A 409 -11.63 15.88 -15.41
CA VAL A 409 -12.02 15.08 -16.57
C VAL A 409 -13.16 14.12 -16.22
N SER A 410 -13.09 13.40 -15.10
CA SER A 410 -14.14 12.46 -14.70
C SER A 410 -15.47 13.18 -14.46
N TRP A 411 -15.44 14.31 -13.75
CA TRP A 411 -16.63 15.09 -13.45
C TRP A 411 -17.29 15.65 -14.72
N MET A 412 -16.49 16.23 -15.63
CA MET A 412 -16.99 16.78 -16.90
C MET A 412 -17.55 15.68 -17.81
N LYS A 413 -16.87 14.53 -17.89
CA LYS A 413 -17.37 13.39 -18.67
C LYS A 413 -18.72 12.90 -18.17
N GLN A 414 -18.87 12.80 -16.86
CA GLN A 414 -20.14 12.41 -16.25
C GLN A 414 -21.24 13.44 -16.54
N ASP A 415 -20.96 14.74 -16.39
CA ASP A 415 -21.94 15.80 -16.72
C ASP A 415 -22.35 15.77 -18.20
N TRP A 416 -21.39 15.54 -19.10
CA TRP A 416 -21.67 15.42 -20.53
C TRP A 416 -22.48 14.18 -20.88
N GLU A 417 -22.23 13.05 -20.23
CA GLU A 417 -22.93 11.79 -20.49
C GLU A 417 -24.34 11.77 -19.88
N GLU A 418 -24.50 12.26 -18.65
CA GLU A 418 -25.76 12.18 -17.91
C GLU A 418 -26.69 13.37 -18.16
N ASN A 419 -26.14 14.59 -18.29
CA ASN A 419 -26.94 15.81 -18.28
C ASN A 419 -26.98 16.54 -19.62
N ARG A 420 -25.84 16.65 -20.32
CA ARG A 420 -25.72 17.60 -21.45
C ARG A 420 -25.87 16.96 -22.83
N TYR A 421 -25.18 15.85 -23.07
CA TYR A 421 -25.12 15.18 -24.37
C TYR A 421 -25.40 13.67 -24.22
N PRO A 422 -26.56 13.25 -23.68
CA PRO A 422 -26.85 11.84 -23.45
C PRO A 422 -27.00 11.04 -24.76
N GLY A 423 -26.86 9.71 -24.65
CA GLY A 423 -27.07 8.77 -25.75
C GLY A 423 -25.83 8.45 -26.59
N GLU A 424 -25.90 7.36 -27.36
CA GLU A 424 -24.79 6.83 -28.17
C GLU A 424 -24.40 7.75 -29.34
N ASN A 425 -25.36 8.47 -29.95
CA ASN A 425 -25.08 9.36 -31.09
C ASN A 425 -24.09 10.49 -30.74
N ASN A 426 -23.99 10.86 -29.46
CA ASN A 426 -23.11 11.91 -28.98
C ASN A 426 -21.74 11.39 -28.50
N ARG A 427 -21.48 10.08 -28.58
CA ARG A 427 -20.27 9.44 -28.04
C ARG A 427 -18.99 10.00 -28.66
N GLU A 428 -18.96 10.19 -29.98
CA GLU A 428 -17.79 10.75 -30.68
C GLU A 428 -17.55 12.21 -30.27
N GLY A 429 -18.63 13.02 -30.17
CA GLY A 429 -18.56 14.39 -29.67
C GLY A 429 -18.00 14.46 -28.25
N ARG A 430 -18.49 13.63 -27.32
CA ARG A 430 -17.96 13.55 -25.95
C ARG A 430 -16.47 13.19 -25.92
N ALA A 431 -16.02 12.28 -26.79
CA ALA A 431 -14.61 11.92 -26.90
C ALA A 431 -13.73 13.08 -27.41
N GLN A 432 -14.23 13.90 -28.34
CA GLN A 432 -13.51 15.11 -28.78
C GLN A 432 -13.48 16.20 -27.69
N LEU A 433 -14.58 16.40 -26.97
CA LEU A 433 -14.61 17.31 -25.81
C LEU A 433 -13.60 16.90 -24.74
N GLU A 434 -13.49 15.60 -24.45
CA GLU A 434 -12.47 15.07 -23.53
C GLU A 434 -11.05 15.38 -24.03
N LYS A 435 -10.77 15.20 -25.32
CA LYS A 435 -9.47 15.53 -25.90
C LYS A 435 -9.13 17.02 -25.77
N HIS A 436 -10.10 17.91 -25.99
CA HIS A 436 -9.91 19.35 -25.78
C HIS A 436 -9.70 19.70 -24.30
N LEU A 437 -10.45 19.08 -23.39
CA LEU A 437 -10.31 19.27 -21.95
C LEU A 437 -8.91 18.85 -21.47
N ARG A 438 -8.45 17.66 -21.87
CA ARG A 438 -7.10 17.18 -21.54
C ARG A 438 -6.02 18.10 -22.14
N ALA A 439 -6.20 18.57 -23.36
CA ALA A 439 -5.27 19.51 -23.97
C ALA A 439 -5.26 20.88 -23.26
N MET A 440 -6.41 21.36 -22.79
CA MET A 440 -6.52 22.60 -22.01
C MET A 440 -5.75 22.49 -20.69
N LEU A 441 -5.96 21.41 -19.95
CA LEU A 441 -5.27 21.14 -18.68
C LEU A 441 -3.76 20.94 -18.89
N ALA A 442 -3.34 20.23 -19.95
CA ALA A 442 -1.93 20.04 -20.27
C ALA A 442 -1.20 21.34 -20.71
N LEU A 443 -1.95 22.36 -21.15
CA LEU A 443 -1.41 23.64 -21.59
C LEU A 443 -1.51 24.74 -20.51
N ASP A 444 -1.96 24.39 -19.30
CA ASP A 444 -2.23 25.35 -18.22
C ASP A 444 -0.97 25.86 -17.49
N ASP A 445 0.09 25.05 -17.41
CA ASP A 445 1.33 25.36 -16.67
C ASP A 445 2.10 26.60 -17.18
N ALA A 446 1.67 27.21 -18.29
CA ALA A 446 2.40 28.26 -18.98
C ALA A 446 2.04 29.70 -18.57
N TYR A 447 0.86 29.99 -18.00
CA TYR A 447 0.41 31.36 -17.66
C TYR A 447 -0.76 31.37 -16.66
N ASP A 448 -0.87 32.43 -15.83
CA ASP A 448 -2.04 32.65 -14.96
C ASP A 448 -3.34 32.79 -15.79
N PRO A 449 -4.44 32.11 -15.41
CA PRO A 449 -5.71 32.20 -16.13
C PRO A 449 -6.29 33.62 -16.09
N ALA A 450 -6.74 34.12 -17.25
CA ALA A 450 -7.21 35.49 -17.43
C ALA A 450 -8.69 35.71 -17.02
N PHE A 451 -9.24 34.87 -16.13
CA PHE A 451 -10.65 34.89 -15.73
C PHE A 451 -10.79 35.24 -14.25
N ALA A 452 -11.76 36.10 -13.93
CA ALA A 452 -12.18 36.34 -12.55
C ALA A 452 -13.34 35.40 -12.21
N LEU A 453 -13.22 34.67 -11.10
CA LEU A 453 -14.32 33.86 -10.57
C LEU A 453 -15.43 34.75 -9.99
N ASN A 454 -16.65 34.24 -10.01
CA ASN A 454 -17.82 34.86 -9.38
C ASN A 454 -17.70 34.76 -7.85
N GLN A 455 -16.96 35.71 -7.27
CA GLN A 455 -16.64 35.72 -5.84
C GLN A 455 -17.88 35.67 -4.93
N PRO A 456 -18.97 36.42 -5.19
CA PRO A 456 -20.21 36.30 -4.41
C PRO A 456 -20.81 34.89 -4.41
N LEU A 457 -20.74 34.17 -5.55
CA LEU A 457 -21.23 32.80 -5.65
C LEU A 457 -20.36 31.84 -4.84
N VAL A 458 -19.03 31.98 -4.91
CA VAL A 458 -18.07 31.19 -4.12
C VAL A 458 -18.35 31.35 -2.63
N GLU A 459 -18.49 32.59 -2.14
CA GLU A 459 -18.77 32.86 -0.73
C GLU A 459 -20.14 32.33 -0.28
N ALA A 460 -21.16 32.40 -1.14
CA ALA A 460 -22.48 31.83 -0.86
C ALA A 460 -22.42 30.30 -0.75
N ALA A 461 -21.68 29.64 -1.66
CA ALA A 461 -21.50 28.20 -1.65
C ALA A 461 -20.70 27.75 -0.42
N GLN A 462 -19.62 28.44 -0.08
CA GLN A 462 -18.80 28.19 1.12
C GLN A 462 -19.62 28.34 2.42
N ARG A 463 -20.48 29.38 2.51
CA ARG A 463 -21.40 29.54 3.64
C ARG A 463 -22.42 28.40 3.74
N SER A 464 -22.93 27.89 2.61
CA SER A 464 -23.84 26.74 2.60
C SER A 464 -23.12 25.46 3.06
N LEU A 465 -21.89 25.22 2.58
CA LEU A 465 -21.02 24.12 3.03
C LEU A 465 -20.69 24.20 4.53
N GLY A 466 -20.62 25.40 5.09
CA GLY A 466 -20.35 25.64 6.52
C GLY A 466 -21.51 25.32 7.47
N ARG A 467 -22.74 25.09 6.97
CA ARG A 467 -23.93 24.81 7.82
C ARG A 467 -23.92 23.43 8.47
N MET A 468 -23.07 22.52 8.02
CA MET A 468 -22.97 21.15 8.49
C MET A 468 -21.66 20.96 9.28
N SER A 469 -21.72 20.32 10.44
CA SER A 469 -20.50 20.08 11.25
C SER A 469 -19.49 19.24 10.45
N LEU A 470 -18.19 19.37 10.77
CA LEU A 470 -17.15 18.53 10.16
C LEU A 470 -17.38 17.04 10.49
N ALA A 471 -17.87 16.75 11.69
CA ALA A 471 -18.19 15.41 12.17
C ALA A 471 -19.37 14.77 11.42
N ASP A 472 -20.45 15.51 11.17
CA ASP A 472 -21.60 14.98 10.42
C ASP A 472 -21.24 14.68 8.96
N ARG A 473 -20.38 15.52 8.35
CA ARG A 473 -19.90 15.30 6.98
C ARG A 473 -19.03 14.06 6.88
N ALA A 474 -18.04 13.96 7.76
CA ALA A 474 -17.19 12.77 7.85
C ALA A 474 -18.04 11.51 8.11
N SER A 475 -19.02 11.58 9.02
CA SER A 475 -19.91 10.45 9.33
C SER A 475 -20.75 10.02 8.12
N ALA A 476 -21.34 10.95 7.38
CA ALA A 476 -22.13 10.66 6.18
C ALA A 476 -21.27 10.00 5.08
N GLN A 477 -20.04 10.47 4.90
CA GLN A 477 -19.09 9.94 3.92
C GLN A 477 -18.52 8.57 4.31
N ILE A 478 -18.36 8.30 5.62
CA ILE A 478 -18.03 6.94 6.09
C ILE A 478 -19.21 6.01 5.81
N LYS A 479 -20.44 6.42 6.14
CA LYS A 479 -21.65 5.58 5.93
C LYS A 479 -21.88 5.26 4.45
N SER A 480 -21.65 6.20 3.53
CA SER A 480 -21.75 5.92 2.08
C SER A 480 -20.66 4.94 1.60
N ALA A 481 -19.43 5.06 2.13
CA ALA A 481 -18.32 4.16 1.77
C ALA A 481 -18.51 2.71 2.25
N VAL A 482 -19.29 2.48 3.32
CA VAL A 482 -19.56 1.13 3.86
C VAL A 482 -20.25 0.24 2.82
N TYR A 483 -21.20 0.79 2.05
CA TYR A 483 -21.93 0.02 1.04
C TYR A 483 -21.03 -0.52 -0.07
N ALA A 484 -19.97 0.21 -0.44
CA ALA A 484 -19.00 -0.23 -1.45
C ALA A 484 -18.06 -1.33 -0.92
N ALA A 485 -17.78 -1.34 0.39
CA ALA A 485 -16.76 -2.20 0.99
C ALA A 485 -17.20 -3.65 1.24
N ARG A 486 -18.52 -3.96 1.20
CA ARG A 486 -19.09 -5.31 1.42
C ARG A 486 -18.47 -6.06 2.62
N LEU A 487 -18.43 -5.39 3.77
CA LEU A 487 -17.85 -5.96 4.99
C LEU A 487 -18.63 -7.22 5.43
N GLN A 488 -17.91 -8.25 5.89
CA GLN A 488 -18.54 -9.48 6.39
C GLN A 488 -19.14 -9.27 7.79
N ASP A 489 -20.42 -9.61 7.94
CA ASP A 489 -21.11 -9.54 9.22
C ASP A 489 -20.67 -10.66 10.18
N PHE A 490 -20.66 -10.36 11.47
CA PHE A 490 -20.45 -11.36 12.51
C PHE A 490 -21.75 -12.12 12.77
N SER A 491 -21.81 -13.40 12.37
CA SER A 491 -22.96 -14.27 12.64
C SER A 491 -22.78 -15.03 13.96
N VAL A 492 -23.76 -14.90 14.86
CA VAL A 492 -23.78 -15.63 16.14
C VAL A 492 -23.79 -17.13 15.91
N ALA A 493 -24.65 -17.63 15.01
CA ALA A 493 -24.74 -19.06 14.70
C ALA A 493 -23.43 -19.62 14.16
N ALA A 494 -22.75 -18.91 13.25
CA ALA A 494 -21.49 -19.37 12.67
C ALA A 494 -20.34 -19.37 13.70
N LYS A 495 -20.31 -18.39 14.61
CA LYS A 495 -19.22 -18.21 15.59
C LYS A 495 -19.39 -19.05 16.86
N ALA A 496 -20.61 -19.49 17.14
CA ALA A 496 -20.91 -20.44 18.22
C ALA A 496 -20.72 -21.92 17.79
N GLY A 497 -20.33 -22.19 16.55
CA GLY A 497 -20.04 -23.53 16.05
C GLY A 497 -21.27 -24.33 15.59
N PRO A 498 -21.08 -25.58 15.13
CA PRO A 498 -22.15 -26.39 14.55
C PRO A 498 -23.28 -26.73 15.53
N GLU A 499 -22.98 -26.76 16.84
CA GLU A 499 -23.94 -27.05 17.90
C GLU A 499 -24.63 -25.78 18.44
N ALA A 500 -24.43 -24.61 17.83
CA ALA A 500 -25.02 -23.35 18.27
C ALA A 500 -26.54 -23.43 18.44
N GLN A 501 -27.23 -24.10 17.52
CA GLN A 501 -28.69 -24.26 17.56
C GLN A 501 -29.16 -25.24 18.65
N LEU A 502 -28.29 -26.09 19.21
CA LEU A 502 -28.63 -26.95 20.34
C LEU A 502 -28.67 -26.16 21.65
N LEU A 503 -27.85 -25.12 21.76
CA LEU A 503 -27.70 -24.35 22.99
C LEU A 503 -28.48 -23.04 22.99
N PHE A 504 -28.45 -22.30 21.88
CA PHE A 504 -28.99 -20.95 21.79
C PHE A 504 -30.27 -20.89 20.98
N GLU A 505 -31.14 -19.95 21.38
CA GLU A 505 -32.29 -19.52 20.60
C GLU A 505 -32.52 -18.02 20.81
N ARG A 506 -33.37 -17.42 19.97
CA ARG A 506 -33.74 -16.02 20.09
C ARG A 506 -34.92 -15.83 21.04
N ILE A 507 -34.96 -14.67 21.70
CA ILE A 507 -36.10 -14.28 22.56
C ILE A 507 -37.40 -14.16 21.77
N ASP A 508 -37.34 -13.64 20.55
CA ASP A 508 -38.51 -13.48 19.67
C ASP A 508 -38.88 -14.73 18.86
N GLY A 509 -38.11 -15.82 19.00
CA GLY A 509 -38.39 -17.11 18.37
C GLY A 509 -37.97 -17.26 16.91
N SER A 510 -37.32 -16.26 16.29
CA SER A 510 -36.85 -16.41 14.91
C SER A 510 -35.49 -17.15 14.82
N GLU A 511 -35.01 -17.41 13.60
CA GLU A 511 -33.78 -18.16 13.38
C GLU A 511 -32.52 -17.48 13.97
N LEU A 512 -31.65 -18.30 14.58
CA LEU A 512 -30.37 -17.84 15.14
C LEU A 512 -29.40 -17.32 14.05
N ALA A 513 -29.54 -17.79 12.82
CA ALA A 513 -28.70 -17.39 11.69
C ALA A 513 -28.87 -15.91 11.31
N ASP A 514 -30.05 -15.33 11.58
CA ASP A 514 -30.36 -13.93 11.32
C ASP A 514 -29.75 -12.98 12.35
N LEU A 515 -29.28 -13.51 13.48
CA LEU A 515 -28.68 -12.72 14.55
C LEU A 515 -27.23 -12.37 14.18
N LYS A 516 -27.06 -11.20 13.55
CA LYS A 516 -25.78 -10.73 13.01
C LYS A 516 -25.42 -9.33 13.48
N VAL A 517 -24.15 -9.11 13.78
CA VAL A 517 -23.59 -7.76 13.97
C VAL A 517 -23.02 -7.28 12.64
N PRO A 518 -23.41 -6.11 12.13
CA PRO A 518 -22.89 -5.58 10.87
C PRO A 518 -21.36 -5.55 10.86
N GLY A 519 -20.74 -5.93 9.74
CA GLY A 519 -19.28 -6.07 9.63
C GLY A 519 -18.49 -4.80 9.99
N LEU A 520 -19.12 -3.63 9.87
CA LEU A 520 -18.56 -2.34 10.32
C LEU A 520 -18.25 -2.31 11.82
N TYR A 521 -19.03 -3.00 12.65
CA TYR A 521 -18.93 -3.02 14.12
C TYR A 521 -18.22 -4.28 14.62
N THR A 522 -17.18 -4.70 13.90
CA THR A 522 -16.29 -5.81 14.26
C THR A 522 -14.86 -5.29 14.43
N ARG A 523 -13.94 -6.10 14.97
CA ARG A 523 -12.52 -5.68 15.10
C ARG A 523 -11.90 -5.42 13.74
N ALA A 524 -12.20 -6.28 12.76
CA ALA A 524 -11.76 -6.10 11.38
C ALA A 524 -12.39 -4.85 10.74
N GLY A 525 -13.68 -4.61 10.95
CA GLY A 525 -14.37 -3.39 10.47
C GLY A 525 -13.77 -2.11 11.06
N PHE A 526 -13.42 -2.11 12.34
CA PHE A 526 -12.76 -0.98 12.99
C PHE A 526 -11.35 -0.74 12.43
N ASN A 527 -10.49 -1.77 12.47
CA ASN A 527 -9.07 -1.63 12.16
C ASN A 527 -8.76 -1.56 10.65
N ARG A 528 -9.48 -2.32 9.82
CA ARG A 528 -9.20 -2.44 8.38
C ARG A 528 -10.08 -1.56 7.48
N PHE A 529 -11.15 -0.98 8.03
CA PHE A 529 -12.03 -0.09 7.26
C PHE A 529 -12.21 1.28 7.92
N PHE A 530 -12.73 1.34 9.15
CA PHE A 530 -13.08 2.61 9.80
C PHE A 530 -11.85 3.51 10.04
N LEU A 531 -10.76 3.00 10.62
CA LEU A 531 -9.53 3.77 10.83
C LEU A 531 -8.86 4.24 9.52
N PRO A 532 -8.64 3.39 8.50
CA PRO A 532 -8.17 3.85 7.20
C PRO A 532 -9.06 4.91 6.55
N GLN A 533 -10.38 4.75 6.62
CA GLN A 533 -11.32 5.70 6.04
C GLN A 533 -11.32 7.03 6.79
N LEU A 534 -11.22 7.02 8.12
CA LEU A 534 -11.00 8.22 8.93
C LEU A 534 -9.71 8.93 8.52
N SER A 535 -8.61 8.20 8.32
CA SER A 535 -7.36 8.78 7.84
C SER A 535 -7.50 9.42 6.46
N ARG A 536 -8.22 8.78 5.54
CA ARG A 536 -8.47 9.31 4.19
C ARG A 536 -9.31 10.58 4.23
N ILE A 537 -10.37 10.60 5.04
CA ILE A 537 -11.22 11.78 5.22
C ILE A 537 -10.44 12.91 5.90
N ALA A 538 -9.62 12.61 6.91
CA ALA A 538 -8.73 13.58 7.53
C ALA A 538 -7.77 14.21 6.50
N GLN A 539 -7.20 13.39 5.63
CA GLN A 539 -6.33 13.86 4.56
C GLN A 539 -7.09 14.73 3.55
N MET A 540 -8.28 14.30 3.11
CA MET A 540 -9.15 15.06 2.22
C MET A 540 -9.57 16.41 2.80
N LEU A 541 -9.98 16.47 4.06
CA LEU A 541 -10.38 17.71 4.73
C LEU A 541 -9.24 18.73 4.84
N VAL A 542 -7.98 18.25 4.97
CA VAL A 542 -6.79 19.11 4.97
C VAL A 542 -6.45 19.57 3.55
N ASP A 543 -6.41 18.64 2.60
CA ASP A 543 -6.00 18.90 1.23
C ASP A 543 -7.01 19.80 0.50
N ASP A 544 -8.29 19.72 0.86
CA ASP A 544 -9.38 20.50 0.26
C ASP A 544 -9.81 21.71 1.12
N ARG A 545 -9.01 22.08 2.12
CA ARG A 545 -9.28 23.25 3.00
C ARG A 545 -9.57 24.53 2.23
N TRP A 546 -8.90 24.70 1.08
CA TRP A 546 -9.05 25.85 0.20
C TRP A 546 -10.43 25.95 -0.47
N VAL A 547 -11.18 24.84 -0.59
CA VAL A 547 -12.53 24.80 -1.17
C VAL A 547 -13.56 25.40 -0.23
N LEU A 548 -13.45 25.11 1.07
CA LEU A 548 -14.45 25.48 2.08
C LEU A 548 -14.45 26.96 2.46
N GLY A 549 -13.44 27.73 2.02
CA GLY A 549 -13.35 29.15 2.28
C GLY A 549 -12.87 29.47 3.68
N GLY A 550 -11.73 30.17 3.78
CA GLY A 550 -11.34 30.86 4.99
C GLY A 550 -12.16 32.13 5.15
N GLY A 551 -13.40 32.02 5.60
CA GLY A 551 -14.19 33.18 5.98
C GLY A 551 -13.60 33.80 7.25
N GLY A 552 -12.87 34.91 7.11
CA GLY A 552 -12.76 36.03 8.08
C GLY A 552 -12.24 35.79 9.51
N GLU A 553 -12.17 34.57 10.04
CA GLU A 553 -11.72 34.27 11.40
C GLU A 553 -10.72 33.10 11.35
N GLN A 554 -9.43 33.46 11.32
CA GLN A 554 -8.26 32.59 11.14
C GLN A 554 -7.98 31.65 12.34
N GLY A 555 -8.95 30.87 12.84
CA GLY A 555 -8.67 30.00 14.00
C GLY A 555 -9.52 28.74 14.22
N GLY A 556 -10.70 28.61 13.61
CA GLY A 556 -11.64 27.54 13.97
C GLY A 556 -11.25 26.13 13.50
N ILE A 557 -10.96 25.95 12.20
CA ILE A 557 -10.72 24.62 11.63
C ILE A 557 -9.49 23.94 12.23
N ASP A 558 -8.38 24.66 12.43
CA ASP A 558 -7.17 24.09 13.03
C ASP A 558 -7.36 23.76 14.53
N GLN A 559 -8.30 24.41 15.22
CA GLN A 559 -8.68 24.08 16.59
C GLN A 559 -9.71 22.93 16.69
N ASP A 560 -10.53 22.73 15.66
CA ASP A 560 -11.59 21.72 15.65
C ASP A 560 -11.16 20.40 15.00
N LEU A 561 -10.17 20.42 14.08
CA LEU A 561 -9.66 19.22 13.42
C LEU A 561 -9.11 18.18 14.42
N PRO A 562 -8.33 18.54 15.45
CA PRO A 562 -7.88 17.58 16.46
C PRO A 562 -9.02 17.02 17.36
N LYS A 563 -10.18 17.67 17.41
CA LYS A 563 -11.35 17.18 18.16
C LYS A 563 -12.20 16.20 17.34
N LEU A 564 -12.12 16.28 16.02
CA LEU A 564 -12.90 15.49 15.07
C LEU A 564 -12.71 13.98 15.27
N GLY A 565 -11.47 13.51 15.45
CA GLY A 565 -11.19 12.09 15.61
C GLY A 565 -11.82 11.49 16.88
N PRO A 566 -11.57 12.05 18.08
CA PRO A 566 -12.25 11.62 19.30
C PRO A 566 -13.78 11.66 19.21
N GLU A 567 -14.36 12.71 18.61
CA GLU A 567 -15.81 12.83 18.42
C GLU A 567 -16.38 11.72 17.53
N LEU A 568 -15.72 11.44 16.39
CA LEU A 568 -16.13 10.38 15.48
C LEU A 568 -15.96 8.98 16.09
N VAL A 569 -14.90 8.76 16.88
CA VAL A 569 -14.68 7.49 17.59
C VAL A 569 -15.71 7.30 18.72
N ASP A 570 -16.10 8.36 19.43
CA ASP A 570 -17.18 8.29 20.43
C ASP A 570 -18.52 7.95 19.79
N ARG A 571 -18.87 8.61 18.68
CA ARG A 571 -20.09 8.31 17.91
C ARG A 571 -20.09 6.88 17.38
N TYR A 572 -18.99 6.45 16.77
CA TYR A 572 -18.80 5.07 16.34
C TYR A 572 -18.92 4.10 17.52
N GLY A 573 -18.33 4.44 18.68
CA GLY A 573 -18.40 3.63 19.88
C GLY A 573 -19.82 3.41 20.39
N LYS A 574 -20.67 4.43 20.33
CA LYS A 574 -22.10 4.32 20.66
C LYS A 574 -22.85 3.43 19.68
N GLU A 575 -22.62 3.59 18.38
CA GLU A 575 -23.23 2.74 17.34
C GLU A 575 -22.74 1.28 17.44
N PHE A 576 -21.45 1.08 17.73
CA PHE A 576 -20.84 -0.23 17.98
C PHE A 576 -21.47 -0.91 19.19
N ALA A 577 -21.59 -0.19 20.31
CA ALA A 577 -22.24 -0.70 21.51
C ALA A 577 -23.70 -1.06 21.28
N ALA A 578 -24.44 -0.23 20.55
CA ALA A 578 -25.83 -0.49 20.21
C ALA A 578 -25.99 -1.75 19.34
N ALA A 579 -25.12 -1.93 18.33
CA ALA A 579 -25.14 -3.10 17.45
C ALA A 579 -24.90 -4.41 18.22
N TRP A 580 -23.89 -4.43 19.09
CA TRP A 580 -23.58 -5.60 19.92
C TRP A 580 -24.65 -5.89 20.98
N ASN A 581 -25.11 -4.87 21.70
CA ASN A 581 -26.15 -5.05 22.71
C ASN A 581 -27.48 -5.50 22.09
N GLY A 582 -27.85 -4.97 20.92
CA GLY A 582 -29.05 -5.40 20.20
C GLY A 582 -29.05 -6.89 19.86
N VAL A 583 -27.89 -7.44 19.48
CA VAL A 583 -27.71 -8.88 19.23
C VAL A 583 -27.71 -9.68 20.54
N LEU A 584 -26.90 -9.27 21.52
CA LEU A 584 -26.73 -9.98 22.78
C LEU A 584 -28.00 -9.99 23.64
N ASP A 585 -28.83 -8.95 23.54
CA ASP A 585 -30.06 -8.85 24.30
C ASP A 585 -31.19 -9.74 23.78
N GLN A 586 -31.11 -10.18 22.51
CA GLN A 586 -32.04 -11.11 21.90
C GLN A 586 -31.60 -12.57 22.04
N LEU A 587 -30.38 -12.84 22.49
CA LEU A 587 -29.87 -14.19 22.68
C LEU A 587 -30.39 -14.76 24.02
N LYS A 588 -30.85 -16.01 24.02
CA LYS A 588 -31.13 -16.78 25.24
C LYS A 588 -30.65 -18.23 25.10
N LEU A 589 -30.47 -18.90 26.25
CA LEU A 589 -30.24 -20.34 26.28
C LEU A 589 -31.57 -21.08 26.11
N LYS A 590 -31.54 -22.21 25.42
CA LYS A 590 -32.67 -23.16 25.40
C LYS A 590 -32.89 -23.74 26.80
N ALA A 591 -34.14 -24.14 27.07
CA ALA A 591 -34.49 -24.81 28.32
C ALA A 591 -33.65 -26.08 28.50
N MET A 592 -32.88 -26.14 29.58
CA MET A 592 -31.86 -27.14 29.84
C MET A 592 -32.45 -28.51 30.18
N LEU A 593 -33.66 -28.52 30.71
CA LEU A 593 -34.37 -29.69 31.22
C LEU A 593 -35.52 -30.14 30.31
N LYS A 594 -35.69 -29.51 29.14
CA LYS A 594 -36.79 -29.84 28.21
C LYS A 594 -36.70 -31.28 27.69
N ASP A 595 -35.49 -31.73 27.38
CA ASP A 595 -35.23 -33.02 26.73
C ASP A 595 -34.80 -34.09 27.75
N LYS A 596 -35.46 -34.16 28.91
CA LYS A 596 -35.23 -35.23 29.91
C LYS A 596 -35.48 -36.62 29.28
N PRO A 597 -34.62 -37.63 29.50
CA PRO A 597 -33.41 -37.64 30.33
C PRO A 597 -32.10 -37.39 29.57
N GLN A 598 -32.13 -37.05 28.27
CA GLN A 598 -30.91 -36.85 27.48
C GLN A 598 -30.22 -35.49 27.76
N TYR A 599 -30.99 -34.46 28.13
CA TYR A 599 -30.52 -33.11 28.46
C TYR A 599 -29.59 -32.51 27.38
N LEU A 600 -30.03 -32.53 26.11
CA LEU A 600 -29.19 -32.16 24.95
C LEU A 600 -28.60 -30.75 25.01
N ALA A 601 -29.39 -29.74 25.42
CA ALA A 601 -28.90 -28.37 25.56
C ALA A 601 -27.85 -28.26 26.67
N LEU A 602 -28.07 -28.95 27.80
CA LEU A 602 -27.15 -28.96 28.93
C LEU A 602 -25.86 -29.73 28.62
N SER A 603 -25.93 -30.83 27.87
CA SER A 603 -24.74 -31.58 27.46
C SER A 603 -23.87 -30.79 26.49
N ALA A 604 -24.47 -30.06 25.55
CA ALA A 604 -23.75 -29.15 24.64
C ALA A 604 -23.07 -27.99 25.40
N LEU A 605 -23.72 -27.45 26.44
CA LEU A 605 -23.14 -26.43 27.32
C LEU A 605 -21.99 -26.96 28.18
N ALA A 606 -22.11 -28.21 28.64
CA ALA A 606 -21.14 -28.90 29.48
C ALA A 606 -19.93 -29.47 28.73
N ALA A 607 -19.90 -29.36 27.40
CA ALA A 607 -18.81 -29.85 26.57
C ALA A 607 -17.55 -28.95 26.70
N PRO A 608 -16.33 -29.51 26.60
CA PRO A 608 -15.10 -28.72 26.64
C PRO A 608 -15.04 -27.60 25.57
N ASP A 609 -15.55 -27.87 24.37
CA ASP A 609 -15.65 -26.90 23.26
C ASP A 609 -17.08 -26.37 23.10
N SER A 610 -17.77 -26.09 24.21
CA SER A 610 -19.19 -25.69 24.18
C SER A 610 -19.45 -24.50 23.24
N PRO A 611 -20.65 -24.41 22.62
CA PRO A 611 -21.07 -23.23 21.86
C PRO A 611 -20.98 -21.93 22.66
N LEU A 612 -21.12 -22.00 23.98
CA LEU A 612 -20.92 -20.87 24.88
C LEU A 612 -19.47 -20.38 24.88
N ASP A 613 -18.50 -21.28 25.02
CA ASP A 613 -17.08 -20.93 25.01
C ASP A 613 -16.67 -20.32 23.67
N GLN A 614 -17.06 -20.96 22.57
CA GLN A 614 -16.76 -20.50 21.22
C GLN A 614 -17.32 -19.10 20.96
N LEU A 615 -18.59 -18.88 21.28
CA LEU A 615 -19.25 -17.60 21.06
C LEU A 615 -18.61 -16.49 21.91
N PHE A 616 -18.50 -16.67 23.22
CA PHE A 616 -18.01 -15.60 24.10
C PHE A 616 -16.50 -15.32 23.90
N THR A 617 -15.72 -16.32 23.48
CA THR A 617 -14.35 -16.11 23.01
C THR A 617 -14.32 -15.31 21.70
N ALA A 618 -15.20 -15.60 20.75
CA ALA A 618 -15.31 -14.83 19.52
C ALA A 618 -15.73 -13.37 19.79
N ILE A 619 -16.71 -13.15 20.67
CA ILE A 619 -17.16 -11.80 21.08
C ILE A 619 -16.02 -11.02 21.75
N ALA A 620 -15.29 -11.65 22.68
CA ALA A 620 -14.15 -11.02 23.32
C ALA A 620 -13.06 -10.61 22.30
N ASN A 621 -12.82 -11.45 21.29
CA ASN A 621 -11.85 -11.15 20.23
C ASN A 621 -12.33 -10.05 19.27
N GLU A 622 -13.61 -10.00 18.93
CA GLU A 622 -14.16 -8.96 18.03
C GLU A 622 -14.35 -7.61 18.71
N THR A 623 -14.39 -7.57 20.04
CA THR A 623 -14.50 -6.35 20.84
C THR A 623 -13.15 -5.82 21.35
N ALA A 624 -12.06 -6.59 21.17
CA ALA A 624 -10.69 -6.20 21.51
C ALA A 624 -10.05 -5.32 20.42
N LEU A 625 -10.55 -4.10 20.26
CA LEU A 625 -10.17 -3.19 19.17
C LEU A 625 -8.70 -2.74 19.21
N THR A 626 -8.10 -2.62 20.40
CA THR A 626 -6.72 -2.14 20.59
C THR A 626 -5.65 -3.23 20.45
N LYS A 627 -6.05 -4.50 20.31
CA LYS A 627 -5.12 -5.60 20.09
C LYS A 627 -4.66 -5.59 18.63
N GLY A 628 -3.38 -5.31 18.40
CA GLY A 628 -2.79 -5.33 17.05
C GLY A 628 -3.01 -6.68 16.37
N ASP A 629 -3.30 -6.65 15.07
CA ASP A 629 -3.38 -7.86 14.25
C ASP A 629 -1.99 -8.54 14.26
N SER A 630 -1.81 -9.53 15.13
CA SER A 630 -0.78 -10.55 14.91
C SER A 630 -1.19 -11.28 13.63
N ALA A 631 -0.44 -11.03 12.56
CA ALA A 631 -0.68 -11.52 11.21
C ALA A 631 -1.17 -12.97 11.18
N GLY A 632 -2.42 -13.16 10.75
CA GLY A 632 -2.94 -14.42 10.25
C GLY A 632 -3.02 -14.33 8.74
N GLU A 633 -2.26 -15.21 8.06
CA GLU A 633 -2.25 -15.39 6.61
C GLU A 633 -3.68 -15.60 6.08
N GLY A 634 -4.09 -14.75 5.15
CA GLY A 634 -5.42 -14.77 4.57
C GLY A 634 -5.55 -13.73 3.47
N ASP A 635 -5.15 -14.14 2.28
CA ASP A 635 -5.21 -13.45 0.99
C ASP A 635 -6.52 -12.67 0.75
N THR A 636 -6.40 -11.41 0.30
CA THR A 636 -7.24 -10.77 -0.74
C THR A 636 -6.69 -9.37 -1.06
N GLY A 637 -5.76 -9.32 -2.01
CA GLY A 637 -5.66 -8.38 -3.15
C GLY A 637 -5.98 -6.87 -3.06
N THR A 638 -6.21 -6.24 -1.91
CA THR A 638 -6.35 -4.78 -1.80
C THR A 638 -5.10 -4.20 -1.16
N ALA A 639 -4.47 -3.24 -1.83
CA ALA A 639 -3.28 -2.57 -1.33
C ALA A 639 -3.56 -2.01 0.08
N GLU A 640 -2.99 -2.65 1.10
CA GLU A 640 -3.04 -2.13 2.47
C GLU A 640 -2.43 -0.72 2.45
N PRO A 641 -3.13 0.30 2.98
CA PRO A 641 -2.58 1.64 3.07
C PRO A 641 -1.28 1.60 3.87
N ASP A 642 -0.24 2.30 3.42
CA ASP A 642 1.01 2.42 4.16
C ASP A 642 0.71 2.82 5.62
N PRO A 643 1.02 1.97 6.61
CA PRO A 643 0.67 2.21 8.01
C PRO A 643 1.25 3.52 8.55
N ALA A 644 2.36 4.02 7.98
CA ALA A 644 2.91 5.32 8.32
C ALA A 644 2.03 6.49 7.83
N SER A 645 1.47 6.38 6.62
CA SER A 645 0.54 7.38 6.07
C SER A 645 -0.77 7.44 6.85
N MET A 646 -1.28 6.28 7.27
CA MET A 646 -2.50 6.15 8.07
C MET A 646 -2.33 6.76 9.46
N ALA A 647 -1.23 6.42 10.15
CA ALA A 647 -0.93 6.98 11.46
C ALA A 647 -0.78 8.51 11.41
N LYS A 648 -0.18 9.04 10.34
CA LYS A 648 -0.03 10.49 10.13
C LYS A 648 -1.37 11.20 9.91
N GLY A 649 -2.31 10.60 9.16
CA GLY A 649 -3.66 11.14 8.96
C GLY A 649 -4.49 11.12 10.25
N LEU A 650 -4.46 10.01 10.99
CA LEU A 650 -5.15 9.87 12.27
C LEU A 650 -4.61 10.82 13.35
N ALA A 651 -3.29 11.01 13.42
CA ALA A 651 -2.67 11.94 14.36
C ALA A 651 -3.13 13.40 14.15
N ARG A 652 -3.43 13.79 12.90
CA ARG A 652 -3.93 15.14 12.57
C ARG A 652 -5.33 15.41 13.08
N ILE A 653 -6.15 14.36 13.21
CA ILE A 653 -7.49 14.45 13.81
C ILE A 653 -7.51 14.06 15.29
N GLY A 654 -6.34 14.03 15.95
CA GLY A 654 -6.22 13.80 17.39
C GLY A 654 -6.31 12.33 17.84
N LEU A 655 -6.11 11.36 16.94
CA LEU A 655 -6.12 9.93 17.25
C LEU A 655 -4.71 9.33 17.22
N GLN A 656 -4.42 8.42 18.15
CA GLN A 656 -3.21 7.59 18.14
C GLN A 656 -3.57 6.11 18.07
N ILE A 657 -2.77 5.30 17.37
CA ILE A 657 -2.92 3.84 17.34
C ILE A 657 -1.90 3.22 18.30
N ALA A 658 -2.37 2.34 19.18
CA ALA A 658 -1.50 1.56 20.05
C ALA A 658 -0.72 0.52 19.23
N GLY A 659 0.62 0.68 19.13
CA GLY A 659 1.51 -0.27 18.45
C GLY A 659 2.48 0.35 17.44
N GLY A 660 2.24 1.58 16.99
CA GLY A 660 3.22 2.32 16.18
C GLY A 660 4.36 2.82 17.06
N LYS A 661 5.61 2.45 16.76
CA LYS A 661 6.81 3.09 17.34
C LYS A 661 6.85 4.56 16.91
N SER A 662 6.04 5.40 17.55
CA SER A 662 6.05 6.84 17.32
C SER A 662 7.25 7.40 18.06
N GLN A 663 8.27 7.83 17.31
CA GLN A 663 9.30 8.73 17.81
C GLN A 663 8.64 10.07 18.14
N SER A 664 8.05 10.19 19.33
CA SER A 664 7.65 11.47 19.88
C SER A 664 8.91 12.21 20.34
N ARG A 665 9.27 13.27 19.60
CA ARG A 665 10.24 14.28 20.02
C ARG A 665 9.75 14.88 21.35
N ALA A 666 10.51 14.66 22.42
CA ALA A 666 10.25 15.26 23.73
C ALA A 666 10.23 16.79 23.60
N GLY A 667 9.11 17.44 23.96
CA GLY A 667 9.03 18.91 24.04
C GLY A 667 7.77 19.59 23.52
N ALA A 668 6.63 18.91 23.38
CA ALA A 668 5.34 19.58 23.16
C ALA A 668 4.29 18.97 24.10
N SER A 669 3.57 19.85 24.81
CA SER A 669 2.51 19.54 25.75
C SER A 669 1.54 18.50 25.20
N SER A 670 1.45 17.37 25.90
CA SER A 670 0.52 16.28 25.64
C SER A 670 -0.93 16.73 25.83
N ALA A 671 -1.56 17.22 24.77
CA ALA A 671 -3.00 17.09 24.64
C ALA A 671 -3.31 15.58 24.67
N VAL A 672 -4.28 15.19 25.50
CA VAL A 672 -4.66 13.80 25.81
C VAL A 672 -5.05 13.06 24.53
N ALA A 673 -4.08 12.48 23.83
CA ALA A 673 -4.33 11.67 22.66
C ALA A 673 -4.90 10.33 23.13
N GLN A 674 -6.16 10.05 22.77
CA GLN A 674 -6.80 8.79 23.09
C GLN A 674 -6.38 7.71 22.10
N ASN A 675 -6.05 6.52 22.61
CA ASN A 675 -5.86 5.34 21.77
C ASN A 675 -7.18 5.05 21.03
N ALA A 676 -7.12 5.05 19.69
CA ALA A 676 -8.28 4.81 18.85
C ALA A 676 -8.89 3.44 19.20
N GLY A 677 -10.14 3.44 19.66
CA GLY A 677 -10.87 2.23 20.05
C GLY A 677 -10.80 1.86 21.54
N ALA A 678 -9.91 2.45 22.34
CA ALA A 678 -9.79 2.11 23.76
C ALA A 678 -11.05 2.47 24.58
N SER A 679 -11.74 3.56 24.22
CA SER A 679 -13.00 3.96 24.82
C SER A 679 -14.15 3.01 24.49
N VAL A 680 -14.16 2.47 23.26
CA VAL A 680 -15.15 1.49 22.80
C VAL A 680 -14.88 0.14 23.47
N GLU A 681 -13.63 -0.33 23.43
CA GLU A 681 -13.19 -1.58 24.06
C GLU A 681 -13.43 -1.59 25.58
N ALA A 682 -13.28 -0.44 26.26
CA ALA A 682 -13.55 -0.32 27.68
C ALA A 682 -14.97 -0.80 28.08
N GLN A 683 -15.96 -0.61 27.19
CA GLN A 683 -17.35 -1.03 27.43
C GLN A 683 -17.52 -2.56 27.38
N PHE A 684 -16.59 -3.29 26.76
CA PHE A 684 -16.64 -4.74 26.57
C PHE A 684 -15.61 -5.52 27.41
N ARG A 685 -14.87 -4.84 28.31
CA ARG A 685 -13.86 -5.47 29.18
C ARG A 685 -14.40 -6.67 29.96
N SER A 686 -15.67 -6.67 30.36
CA SER A 686 -16.27 -7.82 31.06
C SER A 686 -16.27 -9.10 30.22
N PHE A 687 -16.45 -8.99 28.90
CA PHE A 687 -16.40 -10.14 27.98
C PHE A 687 -14.97 -10.63 27.78
N GLN A 688 -14.00 -9.71 27.73
CA GLN A 688 -12.59 -10.07 27.63
C GLN A 688 -12.08 -10.72 28.92
N ALA A 689 -12.46 -10.18 30.08
CA ALA A 689 -12.10 -10.73 31.38
C ALA A 689 -12.63 -12.16 31.55
N LEU A 690 -13.82 -12.45 31.02
CA LEU A 690 -14.46 -13.76 31.06
C LEU A 690 -13.60 -14.86 30.40
N VAL A 691 -12.87 -14.52 29.33
CA VAL A 691 -12.02 -15.46 28.58
C VAL A 691 -10.53 -15.23 28.80
N SER A 692 -10.16 -14.31 29.70
CA SER A 692 -8.76 -14.03 30.02
C SER A 692 -8.17 -15.09 30.95
N GLY A 693 -6.91 -15.46 30.70
CA GLY A 693 -6.16 -16.45 31.47
C GLY A 693 -5.71 -17.65 30.65
N ASN A 694 -5.09 -18.62 31.31
CA ASN A 694 -4.69 -19.87 30.66
C ASN A 694 -5.93 -20.75 30.41
N PRO A 695 -6.01 -21.47 29.28
CA PRO A 695 -7.07 -22.44 29.02
C PRO A 695 -7.24 -23.44 30.19
N GLY A 696 -8.48 -23.69 30.59
CA GLY A 696 -8.83 -24.52 31.75
C GLY A 696 -8.84 -23.78 33.09
N ARG A 697 -8.52 -22.48 33.11
CA ARG A 697 -8.54 -21.63 34.32
C ARG A 697 -9.25 -20.29 34.10
N ARG A 698 -9.89 -20.09 32.95
CA ARG A 698 -10.66 -18.87 32.66
C ARG A 698 -11.93 -18.87 33.51
N PRO A 699 -12.49 -17.70 33.84
CA PRO A 699 -13.81 -17.63 34.48
C PRO A 699 -14.91 -18.37 33.70
N LEU A 700 -14.82 -18.39 32.36
CA LEU A 700 -15.72 -19.17 31.50
C LEU A 700 -15.56 -20.68 31.70
N ASP A 701 -14.33 -21.18 31.86
CA ASP A 701 -14.05 -22.60 32.09
C ASP A 701 -14.64 -23.07 33.43
N ALA A 702 -14.60 -22.21 34.46
CA ALA A 702 -15.23 -22.51 35.75
C ALA A 702 -16.76 -22.58 35.65
N LEU A 703 -17.37 -21.75 34.80
CA LEU A 703 -18.80 -21.77 34.53
C LEU A 703 -19.21 -23.04 33.78
N THR A 704 -18.52 -23.40 32.71
CA THR A 704 -18.80 -24.62 31.94
C THR A 704 -18.57 -25.87 32.77
N GLN A 705 -17.53 -25.89 33.62
CA GLN A 705 -17.32 -26.99 34.59
C GLN A 705 -18.48 -27.13 35.57
N ASN A 706 -19.01 -26.02 36.10
CA ASN A 706 -20.15 -26.09 37.02
C ASN A 706 -21.41 -26.66 36.35
N PHE A 707 -21.67 -26.29 35.09
CA PHE A 707 -22.75 -26.92 34.29
C PHE A 707 -22.48 -28.40 34.00
N HIS A 708 -21.23 -28.78 33.78
CA HIS A 708 -20.82 -30.17 33.62
C HIS A 708 -21.11 -31.00 34.87
N ASP A 709 -20.80 -30.48 36.06
CA ASP A 709 -21.08 -31.14 37.32
C ASP A 709 -22.60 -31.31 37.57
N ILE A 710 -23.41 -30.31 37.20
CA ILE A 710 -24.88 -30.36 37.24
C ILE A 710 -25.42 -31.42 36.27
N PHE A 711 -24.92 -31.45 35.04
CA PHE A 711 -25.30 -32.44 34.03
C PHE A 711 -25.04 -33.87 34.53
N GLN A 712 -23.85 -34.14 35.08
CA GLN A 712 -23.52 -35.45 35.64
C GLN A 712 -24.46 -35.84 36.79
N SER A 713 -24.79 -34.88 37.66
CA SER A 713 -25.68 -35.10 38.80
C SER A 713 -27.10 -35.44 38.33
N LEU A 714 -27.66 -34.67 37.39
CA LEU A 714 -28.99 -34.92 36.82
C LEU A 714 -29.07 -36.25 36.06
N LYS A 715 -28.01 -36.64 35.35
CA LYS A 715 -27.92 -37.93 34.67
C LYS A 715 -27.87 -39.08 35.68
N LEU A 716 -27.08 -38.94 36.75
CA LEU A 716 -27.02 -39.94 37.82
C LEU A 716 -28.36 -40.12 38.54
N ALA A 717 -29.11 -39.03 38.81
CA ALA A 717 -30.46 -39.13 39.37
C ALA A 717 -31.43 -39.85 38.43
N ALA A 718 -31.33 -39.62 37.12
CA ALA A 718 -32.16 -40.31 36.13
C ALA A 718 -31.81 -41.81 36.03
N ASP A 719 -30.53 -42.17 36.10
CA ASP A 719 -30.05 -43.55 35.98
C ASP A 719 -30.23 -44.36 37.29
N VAL A 720 -30.15 -43.70 38.46
CA VAL A 720 -30.18 -44.36 39.79
C VAL A 720 -31.15 -43.65 40.75
N PRO A 721 -32.46 -43.96 40.71
CA PRO A 721 -33.48 -43.28 41.52
C PRO A 721 -33.28 -43.37 43.04
N THR A 722 -32.58 -44.40 43.52
CA THR A 722 -32.31 -44.60 44.96
C THR A 722 -31.31 -43.60 45.55
N GLN A 723 -30.56 -42.87 44.71
CA GLN A 723 -29.59 -41.86 45.16
C GLN A 723 -30.11 -40.42 45.03
N THR A 724 -31.36 -40.24 44.58
CA THR A 724 -31.97 -38.94 44.28
C THR A 724 -31.80 -37.92 45.40
N GLU A 725 -31.91 -38.34 46.66
CA GLU A 725 -31.79 -37.44 47.82
C GLU A 725 -30.36 -36.88 48.00
N ARG A 726 -29.34 -37.74 47.85
CA ARG A 726 -27.92 -37.31 47.86
C ARG A 726 -27.59 -36.45 46.66
N VAL A 727 -28.11 -36.81 45.49
CA VAL A 727 -27.92 -36.04 44.25
C VAL A 727 -28.56 -34.66 44.36
N ASN A 728 -29.77 -34.55 44.93
CA ASN A 728 -30.45 -33.28 45.15
C ASN A 728 -29.67 -32.35 46.10
N ALA A 729 -29.04 -32.90 47.15
CA ALA A 729 -28.17 -32.12 48.03
C ALA A 729 -26.95 -31.56 47.30
N ASN A 730 -26.31 -32.37 46.45
CA ASN A 730 -25.19 -31.92 45.60
C ASN A 730 -25.63 -30.88 44.56
N LEU A 731 -26.78 -31.08 43.91
CA LEU A 731 -27.36 -30.12 42.97
C LEU A 731 -27.60 -28.77 43.62
N GLN A 732 -28.12 -28.72 44.85
CA GLN A 732 -28.31 -27.46 45.57
C GLN A 732 -26.99 -26.71 45.79
N LEU A 733 -25.90 -27.41 46.12
CA LEU A 733 -24.58 -26.80 46.26
C LEU A 733 -24.05 -26.26 44.92
N GLN A 734 -24.19 -27.05 43.85
CA GLN A 734 -23.77 -26.65 42.51
C GLN A 734 -24.54 -25.42 42.02
N ILE A 735 -25.87 -25.40 42.17
CA ILE A 735 -26.74 -24.25 41.84
C ILE A 735 -26.35 -23.02 42.67
N SER A 736 -26.05 -23.18 43.97
CA SER A 736 -25.62 -22.05 44.81
C SER A 736 -24.27 -21.47 44.34
N THR A 737 -23.36 -22.33 43.86
CA THR A 737 -22.07 -21.93 43.28
C THR A 737 -22.28 -21.20 41.96
N LEU A 738 -23.22 -21.67 41.13
CA LEU A 738 -23.62 -21.01 39.90
C LEU A 738 -24.08 -19.58 40.19
N ARG A 739 -25.04 -19.40 41.13
CA ARG A 739 -25.56 -18.08 41.52
C ARG A 739 -24.51 -17.16 42.13
N ALA A 740 -23.61 -17.68 42.96
CA ALA A 740 -22.54 -16.89 43.57
C ALA A 740 -21.62 -16.24 42.51
N ASN A 741 -21.41 -16.92 41.38
CA ASN A 741 -20.54 -16.45 40.31
C ASN A 741 -21.23 -15.52 39.28
N VAL A 742 -22.57 -15.44 39.27
CA VAL A 742 -23.33 -14.63 38.30
C VAL A 742 -22.93 -13.15 38.30
N SER A 743 -22.64 -12.59 39.47
CA SER A 743 -22.26 -11.17 39.63
C SER A 743 -20.99 -10.77 38.87
N ARG A 744 -20.16 -11.76 38.48
CA ARG A 744 -18.91 -11.56 37.73
C ARG A 744 -19.10 -11.70 36.22
N LEU A 745 -20.29 -12.10 35.76
CA LEU A 745 -20.59 -12.34 34.35
C LEU A 745 -21.11 -11.05 33.67
N PRO A 746 -20.86 -10.87 32.36
CA PRO A 746 -21.53 -9.83 31.58
C PRO A 746 -23.05 -9.94 31.67
N LYS A 747 -23.78 -8.82 31.67
CA LYS A 747 -25.25 -8.79 31.88
C LYS A 747 -26.04 -9.81 31.03
N PRO A 748 -25.78 -9.96 29.71
CA PRO A 748 -26.52 -10.92 28.90
C PRO A 748 -26.31 -12.37 29.36
N LEU A 749 -25.08 -12.74 29.69
CA LEU A 749 -24.74 -14.07 30.19
C LEU A 749 -25.27 -14.30 31.61
N ALA A 750 -25.17 -13.29 32.48
CA ALA A 750 -25.73 -13.34 33.83
C ALA A 750 -27.24 -13.66 33.83
N ARG A 751 -28.00 -13.04 32.92
CA ARG A 751 -29.43 -13.31 32.71
C ARG A 751 -29.68 -14.77 32.28
N MET A 752 -28.92 -15.26 31.30
CA MET A 752 -29.03 -16.65 30.83
C MET A 752 -28.72 -17.67 31.92
N VAL A 753 -27.64 -17.43 32.69
CA VAL A 753 -27.21 -18.31 33.79
C VAL A 753 -28.23 -18.28 34.93
N ASN A 754 -28.80 -17.13 35.26
CA ASN A 754 -29.90 -17.04 36.24
C ASN A 754 -31.12 -17.84 35.77
N ALA A 755 -31.53 -17.71 34.51
CA ALA A 755 -32.67 -18.47 33.99
C ALA A 755 -32.44 -19.98 34.06
N ALA A 756 -31.22 -20.45 33.75
CA ALA A 756 -30.86 -21.86 33.90
C ALA A 756 -30.83 -22.30 35.37
N ALA A 757 -30.31 -21.47 36.28
CA ALA A 757 -30.32 -21.74 37.72
C ALA A 757 -31.76 -21.85 38.26
N ASP A 758 -32.66 -20.95 37.83
CA ASP A 758 -34.08 -20.97 38.20
C ASP A 758 -34.76 -22.26 37.71
N GLU A 759 -34.44 -22.71 36.49
CA GLU A 759 -34.92 -23.97 35.92
C GLU A 759 -34.45 -25.18 36.74
N PHE A 760 -33.17 -25.23 37.14
CA PHE A 760 -32.64 -26.30 37.99
C PHE A 760 -33.25 -26.30 39.39
N GLU A 761 -33.45 -25.13 40.01
CA GLU A 761 -34.11 -25.02 41.32
C GLU A 761 -35.55 -25.52 41.26
N GLY A 762 -36.28 -25.17 40.19
CA GLY A 762 -37.63 -25.67 39.94
C GLY A 762 -37.68 -27.18 39.80
N ASN A 763 -36.72 -27.81 39.13
CA ASN A 763 -36.66 -29.26 39.02
C ASN A 763 -36.35 -29.98 40.34
N VAL A 764 -35.45 -29.42 41.15
CA VAL A 764 -35.19 -29.94 42.50
C VAL A 764 -36.43 -29.79 43.38
N ALA A 765 -37.18 -28.69 43.23
CA ALA A 765 -38.49 -28.47 43.87
C ALA A 765 -39.47 -29.60 43.55
N GLU A 766 -39.74 -29.78 42.26
CA GLU A 766 -40.73 -30.70 41.73
C GLU A 766 -40.44 -32.13 42.18
N THR A 767 -39.18 -32.55 42.08
CA THR A 767 -38.72 -33.87 42.51
C THR A 767 -38.86 -34.06 44.03
N SER A 768 -38.59 -33.01 44.82
CA SER A 768 -38.72 -33.06 46.29
C SER A 768 -40.19 -33.15 46.72
N ILE A 769 -41.09 -32.40 46.06
CA ILE A 769 -42.54 -32.45 46.32
C ILE A 769 -43.10 -33.82 45.93
N ALA A 770 -42.71 -34.36 44.77
CA ALA A 770 -43.13 -35.69 44.34
C ALA A 770 -42.72 -36.77 45.37
N ASN A 771 -41.49 -36.72 45.88
CA ASN A 771 -41.02 -37.64 46.91
C ASN A 771 -41.75 -37.44 48.26
N LEU A 772 -42.01 -36.19 48.64
CA LEU A 772 -42.79 -35.85 49.84
C LEU A 772 -44.23 -36.39 49.75
N ASN A 773 -44.87 -36.26 48.58
CA ASN A 773 -46.21 -36.78 48.32
C ASN A 773 -46.24 -38.31 48.33
N GLN A 774 -45.22 -38.96 47.76
CA GLN A 774 -45.09 -40.41 47.83
C GLN A 774 -44.91 -40.91 49.27
N THR A 775 -44.11 -40.21 50.07
CA THR A 775 -43.91 -40.55 51.49
C THR A 775 -45.17 -40.29 52.31
N LEU A 776 -45.88 -39.18 52.05
CA LEU A 776 -47.17 -38.87 52.67
C LEU A 776 -48.19 -39.97 52.41
N ASP A 777 -48.33 -40.39 51.14
CA ASP A 777 -49.29 -41.42 50.73
C ASP A 777 -49.08 -42.73 51.49
N GLN A 778 -47.82 -43.20 51.53
CA GLN A 778 -47.45 -44.47 52.14
C GLN A 778 -47.54 -44.48 53.66
N THR A 779 -47.19 -43.37 54.32
CA THR A 779 -47.03 -43.31 55.78
C THR A 779 -48.25 -42.74 56.51
N VAL A 780 -49.03 -41.89 55.86
CA VAL A 780 -50.13 -41.15 56.48
C VAL A 780 -51.44 -41.33 55.72
N THR A 781 -51.50 -41.00 54.42
CA THR A 781 -52.77 -40.93 53.67
C THR A 781 -53.52 -42.25 53.71
N ARG A 782 -52.88 -43.34 53.26
CA ARG A 782 -53.51 -44.66 53.19
C ARG A 782 -53.94 -45.18 54.58
N PRO A 783 -53.08 -45.20 55.61
CA PRO A 783 -53.50 -45.60 56.96
C PRO A 783 -54.57 -44.70 57.58
N CYS A 784 -54.56 -43.40 57.28
CA CYS A 784 -55.58 -42.46 57.75
C CYS A 784 -56.93 -42.76 57.11
N GLU A 785 -56.99 -42.92 55.79
CA GLU A 785 -58.22 -43.20 55.06
C GLU A 785 -58.84 -44.53 55.52
N GLU A 786 -58.02 -45.57 55.72
CA GLU A 786 -58.46 -46.86 56.28
C GLU A 786 -59.10 -46.72 57.68
N ALA A 787 -58.58 -45.81 58.52
CA ALA A 787 -59.06 -45.59 59.88
C ALA A 787 -60.25 -44.62 59.97
N VAL A 788 -60.40 -43.68 59.04
CA VAL A 788 -61.33 -42.54 59.16
C VAL A 788 -62.52 -42.62 58.20
N ASN A 789 -62.33 -43.12 56.98
CA ASN A 789 -63.37 -43.04 55.95
C ASN A 789 -64.62 -43.84 56.34
N GLY A 790 -65.78 -43.16 56.31
CA GLY A 790 -67.06 -43.78 56.63
C GLY A 790 -67.24 -44.14 58.10
N ARG A 791 -66.39 -43.64 59.02
CA ARG A 791 -66.50 -43.92 60.47
C ARG A 791 -66.87 -42.67 61.27
N TYR A 792 -67.67 -42.85 62.30
CA TYR A 792 -67.97 -41.83 63.30
C TYR A 792 -66.74 -41.63 64.23
N PRO A 793 -66.38 -40.41 64.65
CA PRO A 793 -67.14 -39.14 64.58
C PRO A 793 -66.91 -38.29 63.31
N PHE A 794 -66.09 -38.77 62.36
CA PHE A 794 -65.74 -38.00 61.15
C PHE A 794 -66.88 -37.97 60.13
N ALA A 795 -67.58 -39.10 59.96
CA ALA A 795 -68.84 -39.20 59.25
C ALA A 795 -70.01 -39.25 60.25
N ARG A 796 -70.70 -38.12 60.46
CA ARG A 796 -71.74 -37.96 61.50
C ARG A 796 -72.86 -39.00 61.43
N ASP A 797 -73.25 -39.39 60.22
CA ASP A 797 -74.36 -40.33 59.99
C ASP A 797 -73.90 -41.80 59.94
N SER A 798 -72.61 -42.08 60.14
CA SER A 798 -72.12 -43.47 60.15
C SER A 798 -72.56 -44.21 61.40
N SER A 799 -72.92 -45.49 61.23
CA SER A 799 -73.17 -46.44 62.32
C SER A 799 -71.90 -47.14 62.82
N GLU A 800 -70.80 -47.07 62.07
CA GLU A 800 -69.50 -47.64 62.48
C GLU A 800 -68.66 -46.59 63.18
N ASP A 801 -68.18 -46.92 64.37
CA ASP A 801 -67.27 -46.08 65.14
C ASP A 801 -65.80 -46.34 64.75
N ILE A 802 -64.96 -45.30 64.75
CA ILE A 802 -63.50 -45.52 64.79
C ILE A 802 -63.13 -46.12 66.15
N SER A 803 -62.25 -47.12 66.16
CA SER A 803 -61.75 -47.67 67.42
C SER A 803 -60.90 -46.63 68.16
N MET A 804 -60.91 -46.64 69.50
CA MET A 804 -60.06 -45.72 70.28
C MET A 804 -58.56 -45.97 70.02
N ALA A 805 -58.19 -47.20 69.65
CA ALA A 805 -56.82 -47.56 69.30
C ALA A 805 -56.39 -46.97 67.95
N ASP A 806 -57.23 -47.02 66.92
CA ASP A 806 -56.94 -46.41 65.62
C ASP A 806 -56.95 -44.89 65.69
N PHE A 807 -57.87 -44.33 66.48
CA PHE A 807 -57.89 -42.90 66.79
C PHE A 807 -56.59 -42.45 67.47
N ALA A 808 -56.11 -43.21 68.46
CA ALA A 808 -54.82 -42.95 69.11
C ALA A 808 -53.64 -43.11 68.14
N LYS A 809 -53.61 -44.17 67.33
CA LYS A 809 -52.55 -44.40 66.34
C LYS A 809 -52.41 -43.22 65.37
N LEU A 810 -53.51 -42.57 65.02
CA LEU A 810 -53.53 -41.44 64.09
C LEU A 810 -53.17 -40.11 64.78
N PHE A 811 -53.82 -39.78 65.90
CA PHE A 811 -53.80 -38.43 66.49
C PHE A 811 -53.00 -38.27 67.79
N ALA A 812 -52.65 -39.36 68.50
CA ALA A 812 -51.91 -39.23 69.76
C ALA A 812 -50.56 -38.53 69.54
N PRO A 813 -49.96 -37.94 70.60
CA PRO A 813 -48.56 -37.52 70.57
C PRO A 813 -47.65 -38.67 70.10
N GLY A 814 -46.84 -38.42 69.07
CA GLY A 814 -46.07 -39.47 68.41
C GLY A 814 -46.90 -40.47 67.61
N GLY A 815 -48.15 -40.15 67.24
CA GLY A 815 -48.95 -40.88 66.25
C GLY A 815 -48.52 -40.61 64.81
N LEU A 816 -49.22 -41.20 63.82
CA LEU A 816 -48.85 -41.08 62.40
C LEU A 816 -48.80 -39.61 61.92
N MET A 817 -49.85 -38.83 62.24
CA MET A 817 -49.93 -37.42 61.82
C MET A 817 -48.82 -36.58 62.44
N ASP A 818 -48.54 -36.78 63.73
CA ASP A 818 -47.55 -36.00 64.47
C ASP A 818 -46.11 -36.34 64.05
N ARG A 819 -45.78 -37.62 63.89
CA ARG A 819 -44.44 -38.03 63.43
C ARG A 819 -44.13 -37.48 62.05
N PHE A 820 -45.07 -37.61 61.11
CA PHE A 820 -44.88 -37.12 59.76
C PHE A 820 -44.70 -35.60 59.76
N PHE A 821 -45.53 -34.89 60.53
CA PHE A 821 -45.44 -33.45 60.70
C PHE A 821 -44.07 -33.02 61.26
N ALA A 822 -43.63 -33.63 62.36
CA ALA A 822 -42.38 -33.31 63.03
C ALA A 822 -41.16 -33.56 62.13
N GLN A 823 -41.17 -34.62 61.33
CA GLN A 823 -40.05 -35.01 60.47
C GLN A 823 -39.99 -34.21 59.16
N ASN A 824 -41.13 -33.93 58.53
CA ASN A 824 -41.16 -33.42 57.15
C ASN A 824 -41.69 -32.00 57.02
N LEU A 825 -42.60 -31.56 57.90
CA LEU A 825 -43.38 -30.32 57.70
C LEU A 825 -43.05 -29.20 58.69
N ALA A 826 -42.70 -29.53 59.92
CA ALA A 826 -42.35 -28.57 60.98
C ALA A 826 -41.33 -27.49 60.56
N PRO A 827 -40.24 -27.78 59.81
CA PRO A 827 -39.32 -26.73 59.37
C PRO A 827 -39.95 -25.76 58.35
N LEU A 828 -40.96 -26.20 57.60
CA LEU A 828 -41.57 -25.49 56.47
C LEU A 828 -42.78 -24.63 56.83
N ILE A 829 -43.37 -24.83 58.02
CA ILE A 829 -44.63 -24.21 58.44
C ILE A 829 -44.41 -23.14 59.49
N ASP A 830 -45.13 -22.03 59.35
CA ASP A 830 -45.32 -21.01 60.37
C ASP A 830 -46.62 -21.29 61.15
N MET A 831 -46.48 -21.51 62.46
CA MET A 831 -47.56 -21.86 63.39
C MET A 831 -47.94 -20.68 64.31
N THR A 832 -47.44 -19.47 64.04
CA THR A 832 -47.64 -18.30 64.91
C THR A 832 -49.05 -17.68 64.82
N GLY A 833 -49.78 -17.95 63.74
CA GLY A 833 -51.16 -17.48 63.53
C GLY A 833 -52.24 -18.49 63.93
N GLN A 834 -53.51 -18.05 63.88
CA GLN A 834 -54.68 -18.93 64.08
C GLN A 834 -54.84 -20.00 62.99
N GLU A 835 -54.41 -19.70 61.76
CA GLU A 835 -54.28 -20.69 60.68
C GLU A 835 -52.80 -20.93 60.41
N TRP A 836 -52.43 -22.19 60.24
CA TRP A 836 -51.07 -22.55 59.83
C TRP A 836 -50.83 -22.12 58.39
N SER A 837 -49.64 -21.58 58.13
CA SER A 837 -49.25 -21.15 56.79
C SER A 837 -47.84 -21.63 56.44
N TRP A 838 -47.53 -21.76 55.15
CA TRP A 838 -46.17 -22.07 54.72
C TRP A 838 -45.26 -20.87 54.92
N LYS A 839 -44.05 -21.07 55.45
CA LYS A 839 -43.05 -20.00 55.60
C LYS A 839 -42.68 -19.43 54.22
N GLN A 840 -42.80 -18.11 54.04
CA GLN A 840 -42.52 -17.43 52.77
C GLN A 840 -41.06 -17.59 52.28
N ASN A 841 -40.12 -17.89 53.17
CA ASN A 841 -38.70 -18.10 52.86
C ASN A 841 -38.34 -19.56 52.57
N ALA A 842 -39.29 -20.50 52.66
CA ALA A 842 -39.08 -21.88 52.25
C ALA A 842 -39.18 -21.97 50.72
N ARG A 843 -38.14 -22.54 50.10
CA ARG A 843 -37.83 -22.48 48.65
C ARG A 843 -38.97 -22.92 47.71
N TYR A 844 -39.98 -23.63 48.21
CA TYR A 844 -41.08 -24.24 47.43
C TYR A 844 -42.48 -23.96 48.02
N SER A 845 -42.59 -23.02 48.96
CA SER A 845 -43.82 -22.74 49.74
C SER A 845 -45.04 -22.27 48.93
N LYS A 846 -44.83 -21.77 47.71
CA LYS A 846 -45.91 -21.24 46.86
C LYS A 846 -46.70 -22.32 46.12
N ASP A 847 -46.10 -23.49 45.91
CA ASP A 847 -46.68 -24.58 45.11
C ASP A 847 -47.30 -25.69 45.98
N LEU A 848 -47.20 -25.58 47.31
CA LEU A 848 -47.75 -26.55 48.27
C LEU A 848 -49.22 -26.26 48.61
N ALA A 849 -50.06 -27.29 48.55
CA ALA A 849 -51.48 -27.26 48.77
C ALA A 849 -51.82 -26.87 50.22
N LYS A 850 -52.67 -25.84 50.36
CA LYS A 850 -53.20 -25.40 51.67
C LYS A 850 -54.13 -26.43 52.32
N SER A 851 -54.74 -27.31 51.53
CA SER A 851 -55.66 -28.35 52.02
C SER A 851 -54.96 -29.40 52.88
N ALA A 852 -53.78 -29.88 52.48
CA ALA A 852 -52.98 -30.80 53.28
C ALA A 852 -52.53 -30.16 54.60
N LEU A 853 -52.12 -28.89 54.56
CA LEU A 853 -51.74 -28.14 55.76
C LEU A 853 -52.90 -28.05 56.77
N LYS A 854 -54.11 -27.76 56.29
CA LYS A 854 -55.33 -27.70 57.12
C LYS A 854 -55.66 -29.04 57.78
N ALA A 855 -55.41 -30.17 57.10
CA ALA A 855 -55.59 -31.50 57.69
C ALA A 855 -54.65 -31.75 58.87
N PHE A 856 -53.37 -31.37 58.77
CA PHE A 856 -52.42 -31.46 59.88
C PHE A 856 -52.73 -30.50 61.03
N GLN A 857 -53.22 -29.30 60.73
CA GLN A 857 -53.73 -28.38 61.76
C GLN A 857 -54.92 -28.98 62.51
N ALA A 858 -55.93 -29.50 61.79
CA ALA A 858 -57.09 -30.15 62.39
C ALA A 858 -56.69 -31.38 63.23
N ALA A 859 -55.70 -32.16 62.78
CA ALA A 859 -55.14 -33.27 63.56
C ALA A 859 -54.49 -32.80 64.87
N ALA A 860 -53.77 -31.67 64.85
CA ALA A 860 -53.16 -31.09 66.05
C ALA A 860 -54.22 -30.56 67.04
N GLU A 861 -55.32 -29.98 66.54
CA GLU A 861 -56.46 -29.54 67.36
C GLU A 861 -57.20 -30.73 68.00
N ILE A 862 -57.45 -31.80 67.22
CA ILE A 862 -58.01 -33.06 67.72
C ILE A 862 -57.10 -33.65 68.80
N ARG A 863 -55.79 -33.68 68.56
CA ARG A 863 -54.82 -34.15 69.55
C ARG A 863 -54.89 -33.35 70.84
N ALA A 864 -54.91 -32.02 70.76
CA ALA A 864 -54.95 -31.14 71.92
C ALA A 864 -56.22 -31.34 72.75
N ALA A 865 -57.36 -31.61 72.11
CA ALA A 865 -58.64 -31.83 72.79
C ALA A 865 -58.75 -33.22 73.45
N PHE A 866 -58.21 -34.27 72.83
CA PHE A 866 -58.39 -35.67 73.29
C PHE A 866 -57.21 -36.23 74.10
N PHE A 867 -56.02 -35.63 73.97
CA PHE A 867 -54.80 -36.04 74.67
C PHE A 867 -54.18 -34.88 75.47
N PRO A 868 -54.95 -34.19 76.34
CA PRO A 868 -54.48 -33.00 77.04
C PRO A 868 -53.28 -33.26 77.96
N SER A 869 -53.12 -34.49 78.45
CA SER A 869 -52.01 -34.91 79.31
C SER A 869 -50.82 -35.50 78.54
N GLY A 870 -50.86 -35.52 77.20
CA GLY A 870 -49.79 -36.04 76.36
C GLY A 870 -49.66 -37.59 76.33
N GLY A 871 -50.66 -38.32 76.82
CA GLY A 871 -50.68 -39.78 76.86
C GLY A 871 -50.89 -40.45 75.50
N SER A 872 -50.72 -41.78 75.44
CA SER A 872 -50.91 -42.59 74.23
C SER A 872 -52.34 -43.06 73.99
N THR A 873 -53.26 -42.80 74.92
CA THR A 873 -54.69 -43.13 74.83
C THR A 873 -55.54 -41.88 75.08
N PRO A 874 -56.68 -41.71 74.38
CA PRO A 874 -57.54 -40.56 74.59
C PRO A 874 -58.13 -40.62 76.00
N LEU A 875 -58.08 -39.50 76.72
CA LEU A 875 -58.66 -39.38 78.06
C LEU A 875 -58.95 -37.91 78.35
N VAL A 876 -60.22 -37.59 78.56
CA VAL A 876 -60.67 -36.23 78.85
C VAL A 876 -61.54 -36.21 80.10
N SER A 877 -61.41 -35.15 80.88
CA SER A 877 -62.29 -34.87 82.03
C SER A 877 -63.26 -33.76 81.65
N ILE A 878 -64.56 -34.04 81.77
CA ILE A 878 -65.64 -33.14 81.38
C ILE A 878 -66.51 -32.88 82.60
N THR A 879 -66.69 -31.60 82.93
CA THR A 879 -67.56 -31.17 84.01
C THR A 879 -68.94 -30.86 83.44
N PHE A 880 -69.97 -31.55 83.92
CA PHE A 880 -71.36 -31.31 83.58
C PHE A 880 -72.05 -30.59 84.74
N THR A 881 -72.66 -29.44 84.45
CA THR A 881 -73.46 -28.67 85.41
C THR A 881 -74.88 -28.53 84.87
N PRO A 882 -75.89 -29.20 85.47
CA PRO A 882 -77.27 -29.08 85.01
C PRO A 882 -77.79 -27.64 85.18
N THR A 883 -78.28 -27.02 84.10
CA THR A 883 -78.75 -25.62 84.10
C THR A 883 -80.27 -25.49 84.07
N SER A 884 -80.96 -26.38 83.35
CA SER A 884 -82.42 -26.41 83.32
C SER A 884 -82.97 -27.82 83.21
N LEU A 885 -84.16 -28.03 83.76
CA LEU A 885 -84.94 -29.25 83.62
C LEU A 885 -86.41 -28.86 83.43
N ASN A 886 -87.08 -29.48 82.46
CA ASN A 886 -88.49 -29.24 82.20
C ASN A 886 -89.36 -29.53 83.43
N SER A 887 -90.40 -28.74 83.68
CA SER A 887 -91.28 -28.88 84.85
C SER A 887 -92.04 -30.22 84.90
N GLU A 888 -92.17 -30.94 83.77
CA GLU A 888 -92.77 -32.28 83.69
C GLU A 888 -91.77 -33.42 84.00
N ALA A 889 -90.57 -33.12 84.49
CA ALA A 889 -89.58 -34.11 84.91
C ALA A 889 -89.07 -33.80 86.33
N ASP A 890 -89.17 -34.76 87.25
CA ASP A 890 -88.68 -34.63 88.62
C ASP A 890 -87.15 -34.69 88.67
N SER A 891 -86.55 -35.54 87.83
CA SER A 891 -85.11 -35.64 87.69
C SER A 891 -84.68 -36.11 86.30
N ALA A 892 -83.44 -35.81 85.93
CA ALA A 892 -82.77 -36.37 84.76
C ALA A 892 -81.48 -37.08 85.19
N VAL A 893 -81.16 -38.20 84.55
CA VAL A 893 -79.92 -38.96 84.81
C VAL A 893 -79.16 -39.11 83.51
N LEU A 894 -78.00 -38.43 83.43
CA LEU A 894 -77.00 -38.65 82.40
C LEU A 894 -76.04 -39.75 82.89
N ASN A 895 -75.96 -40.88 82.20
CA ASN A 895 -75.00 -41.94 82.48
C ASN A 895 -73.97 -42.01 81.36
N VAL A 896 -72.69 -42.00 81.71
CA VAL A 896 -71.55 -42.11 80.79
C VAL A 896 -70.61 -43.19 81.31
N ASP A 897 -70.55 -44.32 80.62
CA ASP A 897 -69.71 -45.46 80.99
C ASP A 897 -69.84 -45.88 82.48
N GLY A 898 -71.05 -45.78 83.05
CA GLY A 898 -71.35 -46.08 84.45
C GLY A 898 -71.23 -44.90 85.42
N GLN A 899 -70.70 -43.75 84.99
CA GLN A 899 -70.65 -42.51 85.77
C GLN A 899 -71.94 -41.72 85.58
N THR A 900 -72.66 -41.44 86.68
CA THR A 900 -73.97 -40.77 86.62
C THR A 900 -73.91 -39.30 87.05
N VAL A 901 -74.56 -38.44 86.29
CA VAL A 901 -74.83 -37.04 86.61
C VAL A 901 -76.34 -36.90 86.79
N GLN A 902 -76.75 -36.72 88.05
CA GLN A 902 -78.15 -36.54 88.42
C GLN A 902 -78.52 -35.05 88.40
N SER A 903 -79.64 -34.74 87.77
CA SER A 903 -80.20 -33.39 87.68
C SER A 903 -81.56 -33.36 88.33
N ALA A 904 -81.82 -32.33 89.13
CA ALA A 904 -83.11 -32.05 89.77
C ALA A 904 -83.60 -30.64 89.40
N GLN A 905 -84.83 -30.30 89.80
CA GLN A 905 -85.43 -28.98 89.58
C GLN A 905 -84.66 -27.82 90.23
N ALA A 906 -83.97 -28.07 91.36
CA ALA A 906 -83.14 -27.09 92.06
C ALA A 906 -82.00 -27.77 92.83
N GLY A 907 -80.93 -27.03 93.14
CA GLY A 907 -79.81 -27.51 93.96
C GLY A 907 -78.77 -28.38 93.23
N ASN A 908 -78.67 -28.25 91.90
CA ASN A 908 -77.72 -29.01 91.09
C ASN A 908 -76.26 -28.60 91.37
N ALA A 909 -75.37 -29.58 91.51
CA ALA A 909 -73.93 -29.39 91.66
C ALA A 909 -73.18 -29.85 90.39
N PRO A 910 -72.00 -29.28 90.08
CA PRO A 910 -71.16 -29.76 88.99
C PRO A 910 -70.64 -31.18 89.25
N SER A 911 -70.69 -32.04 88.23
CA SER A 911 -70.15 -33.41 88.26
C SER A 911 -69.09 -33.61 87.20
N ILE A 912 -67.94 -34.15 87.58
CA ILE A 912 -66.83 -34.46 86.66
C ILE A 912 -66.98 -35.89 86.17
N VAL A 913 -66.95 -36.06 84.85
CA VAL A 913 -66.98 -37.35 84.15
C VAL A 913 -65.70 -37.52 83.35
N THR A 914 -65.06 -38.68 83.48
CA THR A 914 -63.91 -39.05 82.66
C THR A 914 -64.36 -39.91 81.48
N TRP A 915 -63.97 -39.52 80.27
CA TRP A 915 -64.31 -40.25 79.05
C TRP A 915 -63.11 -40.33 78.10
N PRO A 916 -62.87 -41.48 77.46
CA PRO A 916 -63.42 -42.80 77.79
C PRO A 916 -62.91 -43.31 79.15
N SER A 917 -63.74 -44.03 79.92
CA SER A 917 -63.37 -44.50 81.28
C SER A 917 -62.68 -45.88 81.30
N GLY A 918 -62.54 -46.54 80.14
CA GLY A 918 -61.90 -47.86 80.00
C GLY A 918 -62.85 -49.06 80.05
N ALA A 919 -64.18 -48.85 80.10
CA ALA A 919 -65.16 -49.93 80.00
C ALA A 919 -65.14 -50.62 78.62
N ALA A 920 -65.24 -51.95 78.58
CA ALA A 920 -65.11 -52.76 77.36
C ALA A 920 -66.18 -52.48 76.29
N SER A 921 -67.34 -51.95 76.69
CA SER A 921 -68.41 -51.48 75.81
C SER A 921 -68.89 -50.14 76.34
N GLY A 922 -68.37 -49.05 75.76
CA GLY A 922 -68.79 -47.70 76.11
C GLY A 922 -70.29 -47.50 75.91
N SER A 923 -70.93 -46.72 76.78
CA SER A 923 -72.35 -46.41 76.66
C SER A 923 -72.65 -45.04 77.23
N ALA A 924 -73.60 -44.34 76.61
CA ALA A 924 -74.08 -43.07 77.12
C ALA A 924 -75.60 -43.02 77.02
N SER A 925 -76.26 -42.66 78.11
CA SER A 925 -77.70 -42.47 78.13
C SER A 925 -78.10 -41.24 78.91
N LEU A 926 -79.23 -40.65 78.53
CA LEU A 926 -79.87 -39.56 79.23
C LEU A 926 -81.34 -39.90 79.39
N SER A 927 -81.80 -40.08 80.62
CA SER A 927 -83.21 -40.40 80.93
C SER A 927 -83.87 -39.31 81.78
N LEU A 928 -85.17 -39.11 81.57
CA LEU A 928 -86.04 -38.20 82.31
C LEU A 928 -87.04 -39.02 83.14
N ILE A 929 -87.18 -38.68 84.42
CA ILE A 929 -88.04 -39.37 85.39
C ILE A 929 -89.18 -38.41 85.80
N PRO A 930 -90.47 -38.84 85.82
CA PRO A 930 -90.95 -40.18 85.47
C PRO A 930 -90.99 -40.41 83.95
N GLU A 931 -90.98 -41.69 83.56
CA GLU A 931 -91.26 -42.10 82.18
C GLU A 931 -92.73 -41.81 81.84
N MET A 932 -92.98 -41.18 80.68
CA MET A 932 -94.34 -40.89 80.23
C MET A 932 -94.82 -41.89 79.17
N PRO A 933 -95.99 -42.53 79.36
CA PRO A 933 -96.57 -43.42 78.35
C PRO A 933 -96.77 -42.72 77.00
N GLY A 934 -96.27 -43.31 75.91
CA GLY A 934 -96.42 -42.77 74.56
C GLY A 934 -95.43 -41.65 74.18
N ARG A 935 -94.48 -41.29 75.05
CA ARG A 935 -93.39 -40.35 74.75
C ARG A 935 -92.03 -41.00 75.05
N GLU A 936 -91.04 -40.75 74.19
CA GLU A 936 -89.67 -41.10 74.53
C GLU A 936 -89.25 -40.38 75.82
N SER A 937 -88.62 -41.11 76.74
CA SER A 937 -88.14 -40.57 78.02
C SER A 937 -86.65 -40.79 78.23
N ALA A 938 -85.96 -41.44 77.28
CA ALA A 938 -84.53 -41.63 77.32
C ALA A 938 -83.90 -41.63 75.92
N LEU A 939 -82.66 -41.14 75.83
CA LEU A 939 -81.76 -41.34 74.71
C LEU A 939 -80.69 -42.34 75.16
N LYS A 940 -80.34 -43.31 74.32
CA LYS A 940 -79.28 -44.31 74.61
C LYS A 940 -78.44 -44.57 73.38
N PHE A 941 -77.12 -44.55 73.58
CA PHE A 941 -76.12 -44.91 72.58
C PHE A 941 -75.12 -45.90 73.17
N GLU A 942 -74.59 -46.77 72.32
CA GLU A 942 -73.58 -47.77 72.67
C GLU A 942 -72.38 -47.63 71.71
N GLY A 943 -71.21 -48.06 72.17
CA GLY A 943 -69.95 -47.95 71.44
C GLY A 943 -68.97 -46.97 72.08
N PRO A 944 -67.69 -46.98 71.63
CA PRO A 944 -66.64 -46.12 72.19
C PRO A 944 -66.96 -44.63 72.07
N TRP A 945 -67.79 -44.22 71.10
CA TRP A 945 -68.18 -42.82 70.90
C TRP A 945 -69.60 -42.49 71.35
N ALA A 946 -70.22 -43.35 72.18
CA ALA A 946 -71.60 -43.17 72.64
C ALA A 946 -71.87 -41.79 73.27
N LEU A 947 -70.92 -41.25 74.05
CA LEU A 947 -71.05 -39.92 74.65
C LEU A 947 -71.17 -38.83 73.58
N LYS A 948 -70.29 -38.83 72.58
CA LYS A 948 -70.34 -37.86 71.49
C LYS A 948 -71.64 -37.98 70.69
N ARG A 949 -72.10 -39.21 70.42
CA ARG A 949 -73.38 -39.46 69.72
C ARG A 949 -74.59 -38.93 70.48
N LEU A 950 -74.57 -39.07 71.81
CA LEU A 950 -75.57 -38.47 72.67
C LEU A 950 -75.56 -36.95 72.48
N PHE A 951 -74.40 -36.30 72.59
CA PHE A 951 -74.27 -34.85 72.44
C PHE A 951 -74.57 -34.33 71.03
N ASP A 952 -74.44 -35.14 69.99
CA ASP A 952 -74.90 -34.79 68.64
C ASP A 952 -76.43 -34.65 68.54
N LYS A 953 -77.19 -35.18 69.51
CA LYS A 953 -78.65 -34.96 69.64
C LYS A 953 -79.02 -33.72 70.43
N ALA A 954 -78.05 -33.03 71.04
CA ALA A 954 -78.29 -31.78 71.75
C ALA A 954 -78.22 -30.57 70.82
N THR A 955 -79.04 -29.57 71.11
CA THR A 955 -78.84 -28.21 70.58
C THR A 955 -77.74 -27.55 71.41
N ILE A 956 -76.64 -27.19 70.75
CA ILE A 956 -75.45 -26.61 71.38
C ILE A 956 -75.44 -25.09 71.21
N THR A 957 -75.25 -24.34 72.30
CA THR A 957 -75.13 -22.87 72.30
C THR A 957 -73.98 -22.41 73.21
N GLY A 958 -73.13 -21.48 72.74
CA GLY A 958 -72.03 -20.91 73.54
C GLY A 958 -70.76 -20.56 72.74
N ASP A 959 -69.78 -19.92 73.40
CA ASP A 959 -68.55 -19.34 72.82
C ASP A 959 -67.26 -20.16 73.11
N GLY A 960 -67.40 -21.46 73.33
CA GLY A 960 -66.29 -22.44 73.31
C GLY A 960 -65.65 -22.75 74.68
N ALA A 961 -65.56 -21.80 75.61
CA ALA A 961 -65.00 -22.06 76.95
C ALA A 961 -66.02 -22.65 77.94
N SER A 962 -67.30 -22.32 77.75
CA SER A 962 -68.43 -22.88 78.49
C SER A 962 -69.56 -23.08 77.49
N THR A 963 -69.92 -24.33 77.23
CA THR A 963 -70.90 -24.67 76.19
C THR A 963 -72.16 -25.22 76.83
N GLU A 964 -73.33 -24.65 76.52
CA GLU A 964 -74.61 -25.21 76.95
C GLU A 964 -75.11 -26.21 75.91
N ALA A 965 -75.50 -27.40 76.37
CA ALA A 965 -76.12 -28.44 75.57
C ALA A 965 -77.54 -28.70 76.08
N ARG A 966 -78.54 -28.42 75.24
CA ARG A 966 -79.94 -28.67 75.53
C ARG A 966 -80.43 -29.90 74.77
N PHE A 967 -80.90 -30.89 75.50
CA PHE A 967 -81.52 -32.09 74.96
C PHE A 967 -83.04 -31.93 75.02
N VAL A 968 -83.74 -32.39 73.98
CA VAL A 968 -85.21 -32.46 73.97
C VAL A 968 -85.60 -33.92 73.75
N ILE A 969 -86.27 -34.52 74.73
CA ILE A 969 -86.67 -35.93 74.74
C ILE A 969 -88.17 -36.00 74.96
N GLY A 970 -88.92 -36.48 73.97
CA GLY A 970 -90.39 -36.57 74.05
C GLY A 970 -91.10 -35.24 74.33
N GLY A 971 -90.51 -34.11 73.93
CA GLY A 971 -91.04 -32.76 74.18
C GLY A 971 -90.62 -32.11 75.50
N ARG A 972 -89.86 -32.81 76.36
CA ARG A 972 -89.28 -32.27 77.59
C ARG A 972 -87.80 -31.96 77.40
N ASP A 973 -87.35 -30.80 77.86
CA ASP A 973 -85.97 -30.37 77.76
C ASP A 973 -85.15 -30.54 79.05
N VAL A 974 -83.85 -30.80 78.89
CA VAL A 974 -82.84 -30.73 79.95
C VAL A 974 -81.59 -30.10 79.37
N ALA A 975 -81.01 -29.13 80.08
CA ALA A 975 -79.81 -28.43 79.66
C ALA A 975 -78.65 -28.63 80.64
N TYR A 976 -77.45 -28.77 80.07
CA TYR A 976 -76.20 -28.90 80.81
C TYR A 976 -75.20 -27.88 80.30
N THR A 977 -74.56 -27.15 81.20
CA THR A 977 -73.30 -26.47 80.90
C THR A 977 -72.16 -27.48 80.96
N ILE A 978 -71.35 -27.53 79.92
CA ILE A 978 -70.22 -28.44 79.74
C ILE A 978 -68.93 -27.64 79.74
N GLN A 979 -67.98 -28.06 80.58
CA GLN A 979 -66.63 -27.50 80.64
C GLN A 979 -65.60 -28.61 80.57
N ALA A 980 -64.67 -28.53 79.61
CA ALA A 980 -63.55 -29.46 79.51
C ALA A 980 -62.43 -29.03 80.47
N GLY A 981 -61.76 -30.00 81.11
CA GLY A 981 -60.72 -29.73 82.12
C GLY A 981 -59.50 -28.96 81.60
N SER A 982 -59.25 -28.97 80.28
CA SER A 982 -58.18 -28.20 79.63
C SER A 982 -58.39 -28.17 78.11
N GLY A 983 -58.17 -27.01 77.48
CA GLY A 983 -58.21 -26.86 76.02
C GLY A 983 -59.63 -26.79 75.43
N ALA A 984 -59.73 -27.06 74.13
CA ALA A 984 -61.01 -27.06 73.40
C ALA A 984 -61.88 -28.26 73.78
N ASN A 985 -63.20 -28.06 73.88
CA ASN A 985 -64.12 -29.11 74.30
C ASN A 985 -64.24 -30.23 73.23
N PRO A 986 -63.85 -31.49 73.52
CA PRO A 986 -63.84 -32.59 72.56
C PRO A 986 -65.23 -32.98 72.05
N LEU A 987 -66.30 -32.68 72.80
CA LEU A 987 -67.68 -33.03 72.42
C LEU A 987 -68.27 -32.10 71.35
N VAL A 988 -67.71 -30.92 71.16
CA VAL A 988 -68.20 -29.89 70.22
C VAL A 988 -67.11 -29.39 69.29
N LEU A 989 -65.99 -30.11 69.18
CA LEU A 989 -64.82 -29.72 68.41
C LEU A 989 -65.13 -29.69 66.89
N PRO A 990 -65.09 -28.52 66.23
CA PRO A 990 -65.37 -28.41 64.79
C PRO A 990 -64.39 -29.22 63.94
N ALA A 991 -63.13 -29.36 64.40
CA ALA A 991 -62.06 -30.09 63.73
C ALA A 991 -62.41 -31.55 63.46
N LEU A 992 -63.21 -32.22 64.30
CA LEU A 992 -63.63 -33.62 64.06
C LEU A 992 -64.50 -33.75 62.81
N SER A 993 -65.50 -32.87 62.65
CA SER A 993 -66.38 -32.91 61.46
C SER A 993 -65.74 -32.30 60.21
N GLY A 994 -64.72 -31.46 60.38
CA GLY A 994 -63.97 -30.85 59.27
C GLY A 994 -62.72 -31.63 58.85
N PHE A 995 -62.38 -32.72 59.54
CA PHE A 995 -61.15 -33.47 59.27
C PHE A 995 -61.29 -34.31 58.01
N SER A 996 -60.24 -34.29 57.19
CA SER A 996 -60.06 -35.16 56.03
C SER A 996 -58.60 -35.57 55.98
N CYS A 997 -58.33 -36.79 55.51
CA CYS A 997 -56.96 -37.28 55.39
C CYS A 997 -56.18 -36.45 54.36
N PRO A 998 -54.93 -36.05 54.65
CA PRO A 998 -54.10 -35.29 53.72
C PRO A 998 -53.81 -36.16 52.49
N LYS A 999 -53.92 -35.62 51.27
CA LYS A 999 -53.76 -36.41 50.03
C LYS A 999 -52.47 -36.10 49.26
N ALA A 1000 -52.18 -34.82 49.08
CA ALA A 1000 -50.96 -34.33 48.44
C ALA A 1000 -50.72 -32.88 48.84
N PHE A 1001 -49.45 -32.49 48.83
CA PHE A 1001 -48.97 -31.13 48.82
C PHE A 1001 -48.87 -30.62 47.40
#